data_AF-A0A850JNF7-F1
#
_entry.id   AF-A0A850JNF7-F1
#
_cell.length_a   1.000
_cell.length_b   1.000
_cell.length_c   1.000
_cell.angle_alpha   90.00
_cell.angle_beta   90.00
_cell.angle_gamma   90.00
#
_symmetry.space_group_name_H-M   'P 1'
#
loop_
_entity.id
_entity.type
_entity.pdbx_description
1 polymer ?
#
loop_
_entity_poly.entity_id
_entity_poly.type
_entity_poly.pdbx_seq_one_letter_code
_entity_poly.pdbx_strand_id
1 'polypeptide(L)'
;MCEGDGPGTPRRRRSRRGVPVRAATGRADRLGQRAGFLVALFGPAVTKRVGAAAARAVEEGRWAALHLASAASDVLGPEQLEQVLALEMPEGVDLVPDGLPSVLAQYFRQVFEDVPAPRRLGLVQDLWEQVLAHRHALGRRERRLATQSRRDRLDDLRKRRRHRLDDLRKRRRHYDDLLVMFWLRFSLGFLDEEPSMADAARWVPISAYWRDRLDRIVPDAPAATAPLRTAVAGAEHGLADGLDRSAPLLRAAAAQLEDEAAVLAARRVPGLTGLPARPGSYVRDIVRRLGDGRPRDAKFAGYVRPRLACARDFALAISKDVEPLLDEVCGGREPAVIPAAVLRDWAETGLENWRKGAGYGAARPPAEWAGIPVWTTPMLGDAGQLHERLGDAQDPGAVENFGDLLWYADMIDALAELYGHEQAQATPGTGAPWFDHDPPPDTESLRPRTDSITLAVSGAAQLVALGGAPPRAPRTWAEFTAGLLSATSIAEALTGEFTVPAALDALDGTAIPGAGVRLKVARSVRDVAEWADYMGNCIAGPAYVEEAKAGRTVLTGLYGKDGLPTANAELAPLRPASRGWRVAEIAARFNDDPPETLERRFRDWGRRDPGRRAEADRPGTGRAAARPSGTPPRGPRLVEETGPALGALAQEAADGTAPEVLDAYAAVAATAADAALTSLRRLGTAQLTGAVRRALDEGGTDLVGLWKATGHRPLETALDALDPALRERFDQFPLLLGEPPLPKTLRRLVKDPAIAGAYSLDLVARRVRRAIGRLAVHDDPVIAQALAKPSAEPLLCALTVTTTCGAAADLTLVTAPRAVTVPGYPVTTLDDKDGPWYRALPAARELGADTAVFWDEIAEHGLRVPASWLAHGGWPALWSRAHTHRR
;
A
#
# COMPACT_ATOMS: atom_id res chain seq x y z
N MET A 1 -6.47 -69.78 -41.23
CA MET A 1 -7.69 -69.32 -40.53
C MET A 1 -7.38 -67.97 -39.91
N CYS A 2 -7.94 -66.92 -40.53
CA CYS A 2 -8.24 -65.54 -40.09
C CYS A 2 -7.14 -64.75 -39.32
N GLU A 3 -6.44 -63.78 -39.92
CA GLU A 3 -6.81 -62.39 -40.31
C GLU A 3 -6.94 -61.39 -39.13
N GLY A 4 -6.27 -60.23 -39.27
CA GLY A 4 -6.71 -58.96 -38.65
C GLY A 4 -5.62 -57.97 -38.20
N ASP A 5 -5.12 -57.14 -39.12
CA ASP A 5 -4.30 -55.93 -38.87
C ASP A 5 -5.09 -54.78 -38.21
N GLY A 6 -4.40 -53.91 -37.45
CA GLY A 6 -4.89 -52.58 -37.04
C GLY A 6 -4.00 -51.86 -36.01
N PRO A 7 -3.55 -50.59 -36.24
CA PRO A 7 -2.35 -50.03 -35.60
C PRO A 7 -2.60 -49.27 -34.30
N GLY A 8 -1.83 -49.60 -33.25
CA GLY A 8 -1.79 -48.87 -31.98
C GLY A 8 -0.83 -47.67 -32.03
N THR A 9 -1.36 -46.48 -31.79
CA THR A 9 -0.63 -45.23 -31.59
C THR A 9 0.28 -45.31 -30.35
N PRO A 10 1.59 -44.98 -30.43
CA PRO A 10 2.47 -45.05 -29.27
C PRO A 10 2.30 -43.82 -28.36
N ARG A 11 1.81 -44.06 -27.14
CA ARG A 11 1.86 -43.11 -26.00
C ARG A 11 3.32 -42.68 -25.76
N ARG A 12 3.62 -41.41 -26.01
CA ARG A 12 4.88 -40.75 -25.58
C ARG A 12 4.99 -40.76 -24.05
N ARG A 13 5.96 -41.51 -23.52
CA ARG A 13 6.42 -41.40 -22.12
C ARG A 13 7.14 -40.06 -21.91
N ARG A 14 6.53 -39.16 -21.14
CA ARG A 14 7.22 -38.06 -20.44
C ARG A 14 7.87 -38.64 -19.17
N SER A 15 9.20 -38.73 -19.12
CA SER A 15 9.96 -38.67 -17.86
C SER A 15 11.45 -38.42 -18.14
N ARG A 16 11.87 -37.15 -18.18
CA ARG A 16 13.24 -36.74 -17.85
C ARG A 16 13.12 -35.80 -16.66
N ARG A 17 13.43 -36.30 -15.46
CA ARG A 17 13.57 -35.50 -14.24
C ARG A 17 14.82 -34.63 -14.38
N GLY A 18 14.69 -33.32 -14.25
CA GLY A 18 15.83 -32.39 -14.18
C GLY A 18 16.60 -32.58 -12.86
N VAL A 19 17.93 -32.53 -12.91
CA VAL A 19 18.80 -32.60 -11.73
C VAL A 19 19.24 -31.17 -11.39
N PRO A 20 19.16 -30.72 -10.12
CA PRO A 20 19.68 -29.41 -9.71
C PRO A 20 21.19 -29.32 -9.96
N VAL A 21 21.68 -28.20 -10.50
CA VAL A 21 23.11 -27.98 -10.81
C VAL A 21 23.99 -28.14 -9.55
N ARG A 22 23.49 -27.70 -8.38
CA ARG A 22 24.15 -27.92 -7.07
C ARG A 22 24.21 -29.39 -6.63
N ALA A 23 23.22 -30.21 -7.01
CA ALA A 23 23.15 -31.63 -6.64
C ALA A 23 23.91 -32.55 -7.61
N ALA A 24 24.13 -32.08 -8.85
CA ALA A 24 24.86 -32.81 -9.88
C ALA A 24 26.38 -32.91 -9.56
N THR A 25 26.97 -31.90 -8.93
CA THR A 25 28.43 -31.81 -8.76
C THR A 25 28.97 -32.48 -7.49
N GLY A 26 28.13 -32.75 -6.48
CA GLY A 26 28.49 -33.60 -5.32
C GLY A 26 28.63 -35.10 -5.64
N ARG A 27 28.45 -35.48 -6.92
CA ARG A 27 28.63 -36.82 -7.48
C ARG A 27 29.36 -36.77 -8.83
N ALA A 28 30.36 -35.89 -8.97
CA ALA A 28 31.12 -35.71 -10.21
C ALA A 28 31.67 -37.05 -10.78
N ASP A 29 31.96 -37.99 -9.91
CA ASP A 29 32.45 -39.35 -10.16
C ASP A 29 31.37 -40.34 -10.68
N ARG A 30 30.09 -39.94 -10.74
CA ARG A 30 28.97 -40.75 -11.30
C ARG A 30 28.32 -40.16 -12.56
N LEU A 31 28.74 -38.98 -13.02
CA LEU A 31 28.30 -38.41 -14.29
C LEU A 31 29.31 -38.84 -15.37
N GLY A 32 28.86 -39.62 -16.36
CA GLY A 32 29.71 -40.14 -17.45
C GLY A 32 30.47 -39.07 -18.25
N GLN A 33 31.24 -39.50 -19.25
CA GLN A 33 32.22 -38.70 -20.04
C GLN A 33 31.91 -37.19 -20.09
N ARG A 34 32.86 -36.37 -19.62
CA ARG A 34 32.85 -34.89 -19.49
C ARG A 34 32.16 -34.13 -20.63
N ALA A 35 32.24 -34.64 -21.86
CA ALA A 35 31.56 -34.08 -23.04
C ALA A 35 30.03 -34.17 -22.96
N GLY A 36 29.47 -35.29 -22.47
CA GLY A 36 28.03 -35.49 -22.36
C GLY A 36 27.36 -34.59 -21.32
N PHE A 37 28.07 -34.23 -20.25
CA PHE A 37 27.60 -33.28 -19.25
C PHE A 37 27.54 -31.85 -19.79
N LEU A 38 28.58 -31.42 -20.52
CA LEU A 38 28.60 -30.09 -21.15
C LEU A 38 27.50 -29.96 -22.20
N VAL A 39 27.29 -30.99 -23.02
CA VAL A 39 26.19 -31.04 -24.01
C VAL A 39 24.83 -31.01 -23.32
N ALA A 40 24.69 -31.60 -22.13
CA ALA A 40 23.45 -31.51 -21.36
C ALA A 40 23.20 -30.09 -20.80
N LEU A 41 24.25 -29.30 -20.53
CA LEU A 41 24.15 -27.95 -19.97
C LEU A 41 23.95 -26.85 -21.01
N PHE A 42 24.60 -26.95 -22.17
CA PHE A 42 24.59 -25.89 -23.20
C PHE A 42 24.12 -26.37 -24.58
N GLY A 43 23.66 -27.61 -24.69
CA GLY A 43 23.13 -28.16 -25.94
C GLY A 43 24.20 -28.28 -27.05
N PRO A 44 23.81 -28.13 -28.33
CA PRO A 44 24.73 -28.24 -29.47
C PRO A 44 25.71 -27.08 -29.60
N ALA A 45 25.54 -25.99 -28.82
CA ALA A 45 26.42 -24.82 -28.83
C ALA A 45 27.74 -25.03 -28.07
N VAL A 46 27.97 -26.22 -27.49
CA VAL A 46 29.19 -26.54 -26.76
C VAL A 46 30.41 -26.57 -27.68
N THR A 47 31.31 -25.61 -27.49
CA THR A 47 32.66 -25.62 -28.07
C THR A 47 33.69 -26.00 -27.00
N LYS A 48 34.92 -26.34 -27.43
CA LYS A 48 36.04 -26.59 -26.52
C LYS A 48 36.30 -25.41 -25.58
N ARG A 49 36.08 -24.17 -26.06
CA ARG A 49 36.28 -22.95 -25.29
C ARG A 49 35.20 -22.74 -24.24
N VAL A 50 33.93 -22.91 -24.60
CA VAL A 50 32.80 -22.90 -23.64
C VAL A 50 33.00 -23.96 -22.55
N GLY A 51 33.44 -25.16 -22.92
CA GLY A 51 33.76 -26.22 -21.96
C GLY A 51 34.88 -25.87 -20.98
N ALA A 52 35.91 -25.15 -21.44
CA ALA A 52 36.99 -24.66 -20.58
C ALA A 52 36.53 -23.52 -19.65
N ALA A 53 35.73 -22.58 -20.16
CA ALA A 53 35.15 -21.50 -19.36
C ALA A 53 34.21 -22.04 -18.28
N ALA A 54 33.37 -23.04 -18.60
CA ALA A 54 32.47 -23.67 -17.64
C ALA A 54 33.24 -24.44 -16.55
N ALA A 55 34.35 -25.12 -16.91
CA ALA A 55 35.21 -25.78 -15.92
C ALA A 55 35.84 -24.77 -14.96
N ARG A 56 36.34 -23.64 -15.48
CA ARG A 56 36.88 -22.54 -14.67
C ARG A 56 35.81 -21.94 -13.74
N ALA A 57 34.61 -21.69 -14.25
CA ALA A 57 33.50 -21.18 -13.44
C ALA A 57 33.15 -22.14 -12.28
N VAL A 58 33.22 -23.46 -12.50
CA VAL A 58 33.02 -24.47 -11.43
C VAL A 58 34.16 -24.44 -10.42
N GLU A 59 35.42 -24.43 -10.88
CA GLU A 59 36.61 -24.38 -10.03
C GLU A 59 36.62 -23.13 -9.13
N GLU A 60 36.17 -22.00 -9.66
CA GLU A 60 36.08 -20.72 -8.95
C GLU A 60 34.75 -20.52 -8.21
N GLY A 61 33.84 -21.51 -8.23
CA GLY A 61 32.56 -21.45 -7.52
C GLY A 61 31.55 -20.43 -8.06
N ARG A 62 31.69 -20.01 -9.32
CA ARG A 62 30.80 -19.04 -10.02
C ARG A 62 29.48 -19.67 -10.46
N TRP A 63 28.73 -20.23 -9.50
CA TRP A 63 27.52 -21.02 -9.76
C TRP A 63 26.38 -20.23 -10.43
N ALA A 64 26.17 -18.97 -10.07
CA ALA A 64 25.14 -18.13 -10.67
C ALA A 64 25.41 -17.84 -12.15
N ALA A 65 26.68 -17.55 -12.50
CA ALA A 65 27.11 -17.35 -13.88
C ALA A 65 26.94 -18.65 -14.71
N LEU A 66 27.28 -19.81 -14.13
CA LEU A 66 27.06 -21.11 -14.76
C LEU A 66 25.58 -21.41 -14.99
N HIS A 67 24.72 -21.12 -14.02
CA HIS A 67 23.27 -21.30 -14.12
C HIS A 67 22.69 -20.40 -15.21
N LEU A 68 23.04 -19.12 -15.21
CA LEU A 68 22.61 -18.16 -16.22
C LEU A 68 23.07 -18.57 -17.62
N ALA A 69 24.34 -18.94 -17.79
CA ALA A 69 24.87 -19.39 -19.08
C ALA A 69 24.17 -20.66 -19.57
N SER A 70 23.89 -21.61 -18.69
CA SER A 70 23.12 -22.81 -19.04
C SER A 70 21.68 -22.46 -19.44
N ALA A 71 21.04 -21.51 -18.75
CA ALA A 71 19.69 -21.07 -19.12
C ALA A 71 19.66 -20.29 -20.45
N ALA A 72 20.69 -19.49 -20.73
CA ALA A 72 20.76 -18.65 -21.93
C ALA A 72 21.32 -19.39 -23.17
N SER A 73 21.70 -20.67 -23.06
CA SER A 73 22.36 -21.41 -24.14
C SER A 73 21.52 -21.56 -25.41
N ASP A 74 20.20 -21.57 -25.27
CA ASP A 74 19.28 -21.70 -26.41
C ASP A 74 19.13 -20.38 -27.20
N VAL A 75 19.56 -19.25 -26.62
CA VAL A 75 19.34 -17.90 -27.20
C VAL A 75 20.64 -17.15 -27.50
N LEU A 76 21.77 -17.60 -26.94
CA LEU A 76 23.11 -17.03 -27.11
C LEU A 76 24.05 -17.98 -27.88
N GLY A 77 24.97 -17.41 -28.65
CA GLY A 77 26.05 -18.14 -29.32
C GLY A 77 27.22 -18.52 -28.39
N PRO A 78 28.14 -19.38 -28.83
CA PRO A 78 29.24 -19.88 -28.00
C PRO A 78 30.15 -18.79 -27.42
N GLU A 79 30.53 -17.79 -28.23
CA GLU A 79 31.39 -16.68 -27.80
C GLU A 79 30.69 -15.76 -26.79
N GLN A 80 29.36 -15.70 -26.84
CA GLN A 80 28.55 -14.94 -25.88
C GLN A 80 28.44 -15.71 -24.57
N LEU A 81 28.31 -17.04 -24.61
CA LEU A 81 28.29 -17.88 -23.42
C LEU A 81 29.61 -17.85 -22.65
N GLU A 82 30.75 -17.78 -23.33
CA GLU A 82 32.05 -17.57 -22.68
C GLU A 82 32.07 -16.28 -21.85
N GLN A 83 31.46 -15.21 -22.34
CA GLN A 83 31.39 -13.94 -21.62
C GLN A 83 30.43 -14.00 -20.43
N VAL A 84 29.30 -14.70 -20.55
CA VAL A 84 28.38 -14.91 -19.41
C VAL A 84 29.04 -15.76 -18.32
N LEU A 85 29.79 -16.80 -18.70
CA LEU A 85 30.55 -17.64 -17.75
C LEU A 85 31.69 -16.89 -17.05
N ALA A 86 32.18 -15.80 -17.65
CA ALA A 86 33.21 -14.94 -17.08
C ALA A 86 32.66 -13.89 -16.10
N LEU A 87 31.33 -13.76 -15.96
CA LEU A 87 30.73 -12.82 -15.01
C LEU A 87 31.15 -13.14 -13.57
N GLU A 88 31.52 -12.10 -12.84
CA GLU A 88 31.95 -12.19 -11.45
C GLU A 88 30.82 -11.77 -10.52
N MET A 89 30.74 -12.47 -9.39
CA MET A 89 29.74 -12.24 -8.36
C MET A 89 30.44 -12.05 -7.02
N PRO A 90 30.15 -10.96 -6.28
CA PRO A 90 30.64 -10.79 -4.91
C PRO A 90 30.20 -11.95 -4.01
N GLU A 91 31.05 -12.32 -3.05
CA GLU A 91 30.75 -13.38 -2.09
C GLU A 91 29.46 -13.09 -1.30
N GLY A 92 28.65 -14.14 -1.07
CA GLY A 92 27.45 -14.08 -0.24
C GLY A 92 26.21 -13.49 -0.90
N VAL A 93 26.27 -13.09 -2.18
CA VAL A 93 25.09 -12.70 -2.98
C VAL A 93 24.67 -13.90 -3.84
N ASP A 94 23.39 -14.21 -3.92
CA ASP A 94 22.85 -15.19 -4.87
C ASP A 94 21.86 -14.46 -5.80
N LEU A 95 22.17 -14.39 -7.10
CA LEU A 95 21.35 -13.71 -8.11
C LEU A 95 20.29 -14.64 -8.73
N VAL A 96 20.44 -15.96 -8.53
CA VAL A 96 19.55 -17.00 -9.06
C VAL A 96 19.24 -18.00 -7.92
N PRO A 97 18.65 -17.54 -6.80
CA PRO A 97 18.52 -18.34 -5.59
C PRO A 97 17.63 -19.59 -5.77
N ASP A 98 16.69 -19.53 -6.71
CA ASP A 98 15.64 -20.54 -6.92
C ASP A 98 15.35 -20.76 -8.42
N GLY A 99 14.81 -21.94 -8.76
CA GLY A 99 14.34 -22.31 -10.09
C GLY A 99 15.33 -23.10 -10.96
N LEU A 100 14.84 -24.10 -11.69
CA LEU A 100 15.68 -24.90 -12.58
C LEU A 100 16.19 -24.08 -13.79
N PRO A 101 17.45 -24.25 -14.24
CA PRO A 101 17.97 -23.56 -15.44
C PRO A 101 17.09 -23.76 -16.68
N SER A 102 16.46 -24.94 -16.79
CA SER A 102 15.56 -25.27 -17.90
C SER A 102 14.27 -24.43 -17.93
N VAL A 103 13.78 -23.97 -16.77
CA VAL A 103 12.61 -23.08 -16.70
C VAL A 103 13.01 -21.68 -17.14
N LEU A 104 14.13 -21.18 -16.60
CA LEU A 104 14.69 -19.89 -17.01
C LEU A 104 15.02 -19.87 -18.52
N ALA A 105 15.50 -20.98 -19.09
CA ALA A 105 15.73 -21.13 -20.52
C ALA A 105 14.45 -21.01 -21.37
N GLN A 106 13.31 -21.48 -20.87
CA GLN A 106 12.02 -21.29 -21.54
C GLN A 106 11.64 -19.81 -21.56
N TYR A 107 11.82 -19.11 -20.44
CA TYR A 107 11.56 -17.67 -20.39
C TYR A 107 12.49 -16.87 -21.27
N PHE A 108 13.79 -17.17 -21.29
CA PHE A 108 14.71 -16.50 -22.21
C PHE A 108 14.33 -16.70 -23.68
N ARG A 109 13.93 -17.91 -24.08
CA ARG A 109 13.46 -18.16 -25.45
C ARG A 109 12.24 -17.33 -25.80
N GLN A 110 11.28 -17.23 -24.89
CA GLN A 110 10.07 -16.43 -25.07
C GLN A 110 10.39 -14.93 -25.12
N VAL A 111 11.22 -14.43 -24.20
CA VAL A 111 11.57 -13.01 -24.08
C VAL A 111 12.39 -12.52 -25.28
N PHE A 112 13.28 -13.35 -25.81
CA PHE A 112 14.19 -12.96 -26.89
C PHE A 112 13.78 -13.44 -28.29
N GLU A 113 12.57 -13.98 -28.45
CA GLU A 113 12.05 -14.44 -29.74
C GLU A 113 12.17 -13.33 -30.80
N ASP A 114 11.69 -12.13 -30.48
CA ASP A 114 11.70 -10.95 -31.36
C ASP A 114 12.94 -10.04 -31.19
N VAL A 115 13.89 -10.43 -30.34
CA VAL A 115 15.11 -9.63 -30.09
C VAL A 115 16.23 -10.09 -31.02
N PRO A 116 16.87 -9.18 -31.79
CA PRO A 116 18.00 -9.54 -32.65
C PRO A 116 19.16 -10.18 -31.87
N ALA A 117 19.69 -11.30 -32.39
CA ALA A 117 20.77 -12.07 -31.74
C ALA A 117 21.99 -11.24 -31.27
N PRO A 118 22.47 -10.21 -32.01
CA PRO A 118 23.60 -9.37 -31.56
C PRO A 118 23.31 -8.55 -30.29
N ARG A 119 22.04 -8.37 -29.91
CA ARG A 119 21.64 -7.54 -28.75
C ARG A 119 21.42 -8.35 -27.47
N ARG A 120 21.15 -9.65 -27.59
CA ARG A 120 20.75 -10.50 -26.47
C ARG A 120 21.79 -10.55 -25.35
N LEU A 121 23.08 -10.65 -25.68
CA LEU A 121 24.16 -10.66 -24.68
C LEU A 121 24.19 -9.38 -23.85
N GLY A 122 24.09 -8.21 -24.49
CA GLY A 122 24.11 -6.93 -23.79
C GLY A 122 22.95 -6.79 -22.82
N LEU A 123 21.76 -7.26 -23.19
CA LEU A 123 20.59 -7.28 -22.28
C LEU A 123 20.78 -8.22 -21.08
N VAL A 124 21.41 -9.39 -21.29
CA VAL A 124 21.71 -10.34 -20.22
C VAL A 124 22.75 -9.77 -19.24
N GLN A 125 23.78 -9.11 -19.75
CA GLN A 125 24.82 -8.46 -18.93
C GLN A 125 24.26 -7.27 -18.15
N ASP A 126 23.47 -6.41 -18.80
CA ASP A 126 22.81 -5.29 -18.14
C ASP A 126 21.81 -5.77 -17.06
N LEU A 127 21.05 -6.84 -17.33
CA LEU A 127 20.20 -7.47 -16.31
C LEU A 127 21.01 -7.97 -15.11
N TRP A 128 22.15 -8.62 -15.35
CA TRP A 128 23.04 -9.07 -14.28
C TRP A 128 23.49 -7.90 -13.40
N GLU A 129 23.94 -6.81 -14.02
CA GLU A 129 24.39 -5.60 -13.31
C GLU A 129 23.25 -4.95 -12.51
N GLN A 130 22.05 -4.86 -13.08
CA GLN A 130 20.88 -4.29 -12.40
C GLN A 130 20.45 -5.13 -11.18
N VAL A 131 20.35 -6.45 -11.31
CA VAL A 131 19.99 -7.34 -10.18
C VAL A 131 21.08 -7.28 -9.11
N LEU A 132 22.35 -7.25 -9.51
CA LEU A 132 23.47 -7.12 -8.58
C LEU A 132 23.43 -5.79 -7.81
N ALA A 133 23.20 -4.68 -8.51
CA ALA A 133 23.06 -3.35 -7.91
C ALA A 133 21.88 -3.29 -6.93
N HIS A 134 20.74 -3.88 -7.29
CA HIS A 134 19.55 -3.98 -6.43
C HIS A 134 19.84 -4.81 -5.16
N ARG A 135 20.47 -5.99 -5.30
CA ARG A 135 20.85 -6.82 -4.15
C ARG A 135 21.87 -6.12 -3.24
N HIS A 136 22.80 -5.36 -3.81
CA HIS A 136 23.70 -4.52 -3.03
C HIS A 136 22.97 -3.39 -2.29
N ALA A 137 21.99 -2.73 -2.92
CA ALA A 137 21.18 -1.72 -2.28
C ALA A 137 20.38 -2.29 -1.10
N LEU A 138 19.75 -3.47 -1.28
CA LEU A 138 19.07 -4.19 -0.20
C LEU A 138 20.03 -4.54 0.95
N GLY A 139 21.21 -5.08 0.65
CA GLY A 139 22.21 -5.38 1.66
C GLY A 139 22.74 -4.14 2.38
N ARG A 140 22.88 -3.00 1.68
CA ARG A 140 23.21 -1.69 2.31
C ARG A 140 22.09 -1.26 3.25
N ARG A 141 20.83 -1.33 2.82
CA ARG A 141 19.66 -1.02 3.64
C ARG A 141 19.63 -1.87 4.90
N GLU A 142 19.83 -3.19 4.79
CA GLU A 142 19.88 -4.09 5.95
C GLU A 142 21.00 -3.73 6.93
N ARG A 143 22.21 -3.43 6.43
CA ARG A 143 23.33 -2.99 7.29
C ARG A 143 23.05 -1.66 7.98
N ARG A 144 22.47 -0.69 7.27
CA ARG A 144 22.07 0.62 7.82
C ARG A 144 21.01 0.42 8.92
N LEU A 145 19.95 -0.34 8.66
CA LEU A 145 18.91 -0.65 9.65
C LEU A 145 19.43 -1.47 10.84
N ALA A 146 20.43 -2.33 10.65
CA ALA A 146 21.06 -3.09 11.73
C ALA A 146 21.77 -2.22 12.78
N THR A 147 22.05 -0.95 12.47
CA THR A 147 22.55 0.02 13.46
C THR A 147 21.49 0.45 14.46
N GLN A 148 20.21 0.23 14.14
CA GLN A 148 19.07 0.60 14.96
C GLN A 148 18.67 -0.52 15.93
N SER A 149 17.94 -0.14 16.98
CA SER A 149 17.36 -1.08 17.93
C SER A 149 16.32 -1.96 17.23
N ARG A 150 16.43 -3.30 17.38
CA ARG A 150 15.39 -4.24 16.92
C ARG A 150 14.05 -4.08 17.63
N ARG A 151 14.08 -3.52 18.85
CA ARG A 151 12.88 -3.13 19.58
C ARG A 151 12.52 -1.73 19.17
N ASP A 152 11.33 -1.54 18.63
CA ASP A 152 10.73 -0.23 18.43
C ASP A 152 10.54 0.45 19.79
N ARG A 153 11.22 1.58 20.01
CA ARG A 153 11.11 2.38 21.24
C ARG A 153 10.36 3.68 21.00
N LEU A 154 9.72 3.85 19.86
CA LEU A 154 8.98 5.07 19.54
C LEU A 154 7.89 5.35 20.58
N ASP A 155 7.12 4.35 20.98
CA ASP A 155 6.10 4.54 22.02
C ASP A 155 6.70 4.76 23.42
N ASP A 156 7.86 4.16 23.72
CA ASP A 156 8.59 4.41 24.96
C ASP A 156 9.12 5.85 24.99
N LEU A 157 9.64 6.36 23.87
CA LEU A 157 10.07 7.75 23.71
C LEU A 157 8.91 8.72 23.72
N ARG A 158 7.78 8.41 23.07
CA ARG A 158 6.54 9.19 23.17
C ARG A 158 6.01 9.23 24.58
N LYS A 159 5.97 8.10 25.29
CA LYS A 159 5.61 8.05 26.72
C LYS A 159 6.60 8.85 27.56
N ARG A 160 7.90 8.81 27.25
CA ARG A 160 8.92 9.60 27.96
C ARG A 160 8.83 11.09 27.67
N ARG A 161 8.54 11.49 26.43
CA ARG A 161 8.31 12.86 25.99
C ARG A 161 6.99 13.40 26.50
N ARG A 162 5.90 12.64 26.43
CA ARG A 162 4.63 12.94 27.09
C ARG A 162 4.79 13.01 28.58
N HIS A 163 5.44 12.05 29.24
CA HIS A 163 5.74 12.16 30.68
C HIS A 163 6.68 13.31 30.97
N ARG A 164 7.63 13.67 30.10
CA ARG A 164 8.40 14.90 30.30
C ARG A 164 7.47 16.10 30.17
N LEU A 165 6.62 16.14 29.16
CA LEU A 165 5.61 17.18 28.96
C LEU A 165 4.58 17.16 30.07
N ASP A 166 4.34 16.04 30.76
CA ASP A 166 3.34 15.84 31.81
C ASP A 166 3.93 15.99 33.22
N ASP A 167 5.20 15.68 33.43
CA ASP A 167 6.01 16.04 34.61
C ASP A 167 6.34 17.51 34.52
N LEU A 168 6.69 18.01 33.33
CA LEU A 168 6.57 19.43 33.03
C LEU A 168 5.12 19.82 33.26
N ARG A 169 4.04 19.21 32.74
CA ARG A 169 2.64 19.69 32.92
C ARG A 169 2.20 19.74 34.38
N LYS A 170 2.63 18.77 35.19
CA LYS A 170 2.37 18.68 36.63
C LYS A 170 3.23 19.69 37.40
N ARG A 171 4.49 19.88 37.00
CA ARG A 171 5.30 21.02 37.42
C ARG A 171 4.82 22.34 36.80
N ARG A 172 4.01 22.34 35.71
CA ARG A 172 3.58 23.45 34.83
C ARG A 172 2.17 23.96 35.15
N ARG A 173 1.28 23.18 35.75
CA ARG A 173 0.17 23.80 36.50
C ARG A 173 0.72 24.68 37.63
N HIS A 174 2.00 24.54 37.96
CA HIS A 174 2.75 25.53 38.71
C HIS A 174 3.68 26.35 37.80
N TYR A 175 4.35 25.79 36.79
CA TYR A 175 5.37 26.43 35.93
C TYR A 175 4.88 27.06 34.62
N ASP A 176 3.94 26.50 33.85
CA ASP A 176 3.24 27.24 32.76
C ASP A 176 2.36 28.31 33.39
N ASP A 177 1.73 28.05 34.54
CA ASP A 177 1.14 29.11 35.36
C ASP A 177 2.24 30.08 35.79
N LEU A 178 3.40 29.68 36.33
CA LEU A 178 4.49 30.62 36.63
C LEU A 178 5.13 31.26 35.39
N LEU A 179 5.04 30.68 34.19
CA LEU A 179 5.65 31.20 32.96
C LEU A 179 4.69 32.17 32.28
N VAL A 180 3.41 31.82 32.20
CA VAL A 180 2.30 32.73 31.90
C VAL A 180 2.28 33.85 32.93
N MET A 181 2.36 33.56 34.22
CA MET A 181 2.43 34.53 35.30
C MET A 181 3.73 35.33 35.27
N PHE A 182 4.87 34.73 34.91
CA PHE A 182 6.15 35.43 34.74
C PHE A 182 6.05 36.41 33.57
N TRP A 183 5.57 35.96 32.42
CA TRP A 183 5.39 36.80 31.24
C TRP A 183 4.26 37.83 31.41
N LEU A 184 3.23 37.50 32.20
CA LEU A 184 2.16 38.42 32.64
C LEU A 184 2.73 39.50 33.56
N ARG A 185 3.41 39.11 34.64
CA ARG A 185 4.12 40.02 35.57
C ARG A 185 5.11 40.91 34.84
N PHE A 186 5.90 40.31 33.95
CA PHE A 186 6.85 41.01 33.09
C PHE A 186 6.13 42.01 32.17
N SER A 187 5.02 41.61 31.53
CA SER A 187 4.23 42.50 30.66
C SER A 187 3.53 43.65 31.39
N LEU A 188 3.25 43.48 32.68
CA LEU A 188 2.65 44.50 33.55
C LEU A 188 3.70 45.38 34.26
N GLY A 189 5.00 45.02 34.19
CA GLY A 189 6.08 45.74 34.87
C GLY A 189 6.21 45.46 36.37
N PHE A 190 5.50 44.44 36.89
CA PHE A 190 5.50 44.08 38.30
C PHE A 190 6.11 42.69 38.51
N LEU A 191 7.43 42.61 38.63
CA LEU A 191 8.10 41.31 38.89
C LEU A 191 7.81 40.78 40.31
N ASP A 192 7.47 41.67 41.25
CA ASP A 192 7.31 41.36 42.68
C ASP A 192 5.84 41.34 43.17
N GLU A 193 4.86 41.72 42.35
CA GLU A 193 3.43 41.75 42.74
C GLU A 193 2.62 40.63 42.06
N GLU A 194 1.49 40.24 42.66
CA GLU A 194 0.57 39.26 42.08
C GLU A 194 -0.47 39.94 41.15
N PRO A 195 -0.50 39.59 39.84
CA PRO A 195 -1.53 40.03 38.90
C PRO A 195 -2.94 39.65 39.36
N SER A 196 -3.91 40.52 39.10
CA SER A 196 -5.32 40.21 39.36
C SER A 196 -5.90 39.27 38.29
N MET A 197 -7.04 38.63 38.59
CA MET A 197 -7.78 37.83 37.60
C MET A 197 -8.23 38.66 36.39
N ALA A 198 -8.50 39.96 36.58
CA ALA A 198 -8.86 40.86 35.49
C ALA A 198 -7.67 41.13 34.55
N ASP A 199 -6.44 41.18 35.10
CA ASP A 199 -5.22 41.33 34.32
C ASP A 199 -4.94 40.06 33.50
N ALA A 200 -5.07 38.89 34.12
CA ALA A 200 -4.92 37.61 33.44
C ALA A 200 -5.93 37.43 32.29
N ALA A 201 -7.20 37.84 32.49
CA ALA A 201 -8.24 37.74 31.47
C ALA A 201 -8.04 38.68 30.27
N ARG A 202 -7.28 39.78 30.44
CA ARG A 202 -6.96 40.75 29.39
C ARG A 202 -5.59 40.53 28.77
N TRP A 203 -4.80 39.63 29.33
CA TRP A 203 -3.45 39.38 28.90
C TRP A 203 -3.43 38.72 27.54
N VAL A 204 -2.69 39.35 26.62
CA VAL A 204 -2.35 38.79 25.32
C VAL A 204 -0.86 38.42 25.38
N PRO A 205 -0.47 37.18 25.05
CA PRO A 205 0.93 36.78 25.15
C PRO A 205 1.82 37.64 24.26
N ILE A 206 2.88 38.20 24.85
CA ILE A 206 3.84 39.06 24.17
C ILE A 206 4.78 38.26 23.25
N SER A 207 5.48 38.94 22.35
CA SER A 207 6.41 38.32 21.39
C SER A 207 7.43 37.36 22.01
N ALA A 208 7.98 37.72 23.17
CA ALA A 208 8.99 36.92 23.84
C ALA A 208 8.47 35.55 24.35
N TYR A 209 7.19 35.47 24.74
CA TYR A 209 6.54 34.21 25.11
C TYR A 209 6.46 33.26 23.90
N TRP A 210 6.06 33.79 22.74
CA TRP A 210 5.96 33.01 21.51
C TRP A 210 7.33 32.57 21.00
N ARG A 211 8.35 33.43 21.12
CA ARG A 211 9.74 33.11 20.75
C ARG A 211 10.32 31.95 21.57
N ASP A 212 10.18 31.98 22.89
CA ASP A 212 10.59 30.86 23.77
C ASP A 212 9.87 29.54 23.43
N ARG A 213 8.63 29.60 22.93
CA ARG A 213 7.91 28.40 22.49
C ARG A 213 8.47 27.84 21.18
N LEU A 214 8.77 28.69 20.19
CA LEU A 214 9.30 28.30 18.88
C LEU A 214 10.75 27.78 18.97
N ASP A 215 11.60 28.42 19.77
CA ASP A 215 13.03 28.06 19.90
C ASP A 215 13.28 26.66 20.47
N ARG A 216 12.29 26.04 21.11
CA ARG A 216 12.44 24.72 21.72
C ARG A 216 12.55 23.58 20.71
N ILE A 217 12.00 23.75 19.51
CA ILE A 217 11.89 22.66 18.54
C ILE A 217 13.10 22.56 17.61
N VAL A 218 13.69 23.69 17.27
CA VAL A 218 14.77 23.74 16.27
C VAL A 218 15.99 22.96 16.71
N PRO A 219 16.48 23.02 17.97
CA PRO A 219 17.68 22.27 18.36
C PRO A 219 17.50 20.74 18.33
N ASP A 220 16.26 20.24 18.37
CA ASP A 220 16.00 18.80 18.42
C ASP A 220 16.23 18.12 17.07
N ALA A 221 15.89 18.79 15.95
CA ALA A 221 16.05 18.22 14.62
C ALA A 221 17.53 18.04 14.24
N PRO A 222 18.43 19.05 14.30
CA PRO A 222 19.88 18.86 14.14
C PRO A 222 20.46 17.79 15.08
N ALA A 223 19.98 17.74 16.32
CA ALA A 223 20.39 16.74 17.30
C ALA A 223 19.89 15.32 16.99
N ALA A 224 18.87 15.16 16.15
CA ALA A 224 18.45 13.87 15.60
C ALA A 224 19.13 13.54 14.26
N THR A 225 19.36 14.55 13.41
CA THR A 225 20.09 14.42 12.14
C THR A 225 21.52 13.92 12.36
N ALA A 226 22.23 14.46 13.35
CA ALA A 226 23.62 14.07 13.63
C ALA A 226 23.79 12.57 13.94
N PRO A 227 23.07 11.96 14.89
CA PRO A 227 23.18 10.53 15.16
C PRO A 227 22.63 9.66 14.02
N LEU A 228 21.65 10.12 13.22
CA LEU A 228 21.21 9.41 12.01
C LEU A 228 22.33 9.29 10.98
N ARG A 229 22.92 10.42 10.56
CA ARG A 229 24.06 10.43 9.62
C ARG A 229 25.27 9.68 10.17
N THR A 230 25.51 9.76 11.47
CA THR A 230 26.57 8.97 12.14
C THR A 230 26.29 7.47 12.09
N ALA A 231 25.03 7.06 12.26
CA ALA A 231 24.63 5.66 12.15
C ALA A 231 24.79 5.14 10.72
N VAL A 232 24.42 5.93 9.71
CA VAL A 232 24.65 5.61 8.29
C VAL A 232 26.16 5.48 8.00
N ALA A 233 26.95 6.50 8.34
CA ALA A 233 28.41 6.46 8.14
C ALA A 233 29.06 5.27 8.87
N GLY A 234 28.57 4.94 10.08
CA GLY A 234 29.01 3.78 10.85
C GLY A 234 28.64 2.44 10.22
N ALA A 235 27.53 2.35 9.48
CA ALA A 235 27.13 1.16 8.74
C ALA A 235 27.97 0.96 7.46
N GLU A 236 28.40 2.06 6.83
CA GLU A 236 29.12 2.05 5.56
C GLU A 236 30.63 1.91 5.70
N HIS A 237 31.21 2.59 6.69
CA HIS A 237 32.66 2.65 6.89
C HIS A 237 33.13 1.97 8.18
N GLY A 238 32.19 1.45 8.99
CA GLY A 238 32.47 0.96 10.32
C GLY A 238 32.40 2.07 11.38
N LEU A 239 32.22 1.67 12.64
CA LEU A 239 31.88 2.62 13.72
C LEU A 239 32.96 3.68 13.98
N ALA A 240 34.25 3.31 13.93
CA ALA A 240 35.34 4.23 14.24
C ALA A 240 35.47 5.32 13.15
N ASP A 241 35.60 4.90 11.90
CA ASP A 241 35.72 5.79 10.75
C ASP A 241 34.45 6.63 10.54
N GLY A 242 33.28 6.03 10.76
CA GLY A 242 32.00 6.74 10.74
C GLY A 242 31.95 7.87 11.77
N LEU A 243 32.43 7.63 13.00
CA LEU A 243 32.49 8.66 14.04
C LEU A 243 33.50 9.77 13.73
N ASP A 244 34.64 9.45 13.10
CA ASP A 244 35.61 10.47 12.69
C ASP A 244 35.03 11.38 11.60
N ARG A 245 34.39 10.79 10.59
CA ARG A 245 33.68 11.52 9.53
C ARG A 245 32.56 12.39 10.07
N SER A 246 31.85 11.92 11.10
CA SER A 246 30.73 12.65 11.71
C SER A 246 31.14 13.55 12.90
N ALA A 247 32.42 13.64 13.27
CA ALA A 247 32.84 14.40 14.45
C ALA A 247 32.51 15.91 14.37
N PRO A 248 32.72 16.62 13.25
CA PRO A 248 32.30 18.02 13.11
C PRO A 248 30.77 18.19 13.27
N LEU A 249 30.00 17.31 12.63
CA LEU A 249 28.54 17.27 12.71
C LEU A 249 28.03 17.05 14.14
N LEU A 250 28.59 16.08 14.85
CA LEU A 250 28.23 15.77 16.24
C LEU A 250 28.55 16.95 17.17
N ARG A 251 29.69 17.63 16.98
CA ARG A 251 30.05 18.83 17.76
C ARG A 251 29.09 19.99 17.48
N ALA A 252 28.74 20.23 16.21
CA ALA A 252 27.78 21.26 15.84
C ALA A 252 26.41 21.00 16.46
N ALA A 253 25.90 19.76 16.41
CA ALA A 253 24.64 19.39 17.05
C ALA A 253 24.70 19.50 18.58
N ALA A 254 25.82 19.14 19.21
CA ALA A 254 26.00 19.28 20.65
C ALA A 254 25.95 20.75 21.10
N ALA A 255 26.43 21.68 20.28
CA ALA A 255 26.43 23.11 20.56
C ALA A 255 25.05 23.77 20.44
N GLN A 256 24.08 23.16 19.74
CA GLN A 256 22.72 23.68 19.61
C GLN A 256 21.88 23.55 20.89
N LEU A 257 22.28 22.66 21.82
CA LEU A 257 21.52 22.41 23.05
C LEU A 257 22.26 22.93 24.27
N GLU A 258 21.64 23.85 25.00
CA GLU A 258 22.16 24.36 26.27
C GLU A 258 22.36 23.27 27.34
N ASP A 259 23.35 23.47 28.21
CA ASP A 259 23.77 22.52 29.24
C ASP A 259 22.63 22.15 30.20
N GLU A 260 21.89 23.15 30.66
CA GLU A 260 20.76 22.95 31.57
C GLU A 260 19.64 22.13 30.91
N ALA A 261 19.29 22.46 29.67
CA ALA A 261 18.29 21.75 28.89
C ALA A 261 18.70 20.28 28.64
N ALA A 262 19.99 20.01 28.43
CA ALA A 262 20.53 18.67 28.26
C ALA A 262 20.50 17.84 29.55
N VAL A 263 20.84 18.45 30.69
CA VAL A 263 20.77 17.80 32.02
C VAL A 263 19.33 17.46 32.37
N LEU A 264 18.39 18.39 32.19
CA LEU A 264 16.97 18.17 32.42
C LEU A 264 16.42 17.06 31.53
N ALA A 265 16.82 17.03 30.26
CA ALA A 265 16.42 16.00 29.31
C ALA A 265 16.92 14.60 29.68
N ALA A 266 18.09 14.50 30.33
CA ALA A 266 18.74 13.25 30.73
C ALA A 266 18.26 12.69 32.08
N ARG A 267 17.49 13.45 32.87
CA ARG A 267 16.99 12.98 34.18
C ARG A 267 16.16 11.71 34.01
N ARG A 268 16.44 10.70 34.85
CA ARG A 268 15.67 9.46 34.90
C ARG A 268 14.31 9.71 35.56
N VAL A 269 13.30 9.05 35.02
CA VAL A 269 11.94 9.06 35.59
C VAL A 269 11.64 7.65 36.11
N PRO A 270 11.34 7.48 37.41
CA PRO A 270 10.91 6.21 37.96
C PRO A 270 9.73 5.63 37.17
N GLY A 271 9.78 4.33 36.85
CA GLY A 271 8.74 3.65 36.07
C GLY A 271 8.83 3.78 34.55
N LEU A 272 9.83 4.51 34.01
CA LEU A 272 10.10 4.60 32.57
C LEU A 272 11.46 4.00 32.18
N THR A 273 11.70 3.86 30.87
CA THR A 273 12.85 3.15 30.26
C THR A 273 14.22 3.80 30.48
N GLY A 274 14.30 4.95 31.16
CA GLY A 274 15.55 5.66 31.43
C GLY A 274 16.16 6.37 30.21
N LEU A 275 15.48 6.38 29.05
CA LEU A 275 15.88 7.15 27.88
C LEU A 275 15.78 8.66 28.14
N PRO A 276 16.68 9.49 27.57
CA PRO A 276 16.52 10.92 27.61
C PRO A 276 15.34 11.34 26.74
N ALA A 277 14.71 12.45 27.08
CA ALA A 277 13.58 12.94 26.30
C ALA A 277 13.99 13.66 25.00
N ARG A 278 15.22 14.19 24.94
CA ARG A 278 15.79 14.89 23.77
C ARG A 278 17.04 14.16 23.28
N PRO A 279 17.26 14.06 21.96
CA PRO A 279 18.43 13.38 21.41
C PRO A 279 19.74 14.09 21.73
N GLY A 280 19.72 15.42 21.94
CA GLY A 280 20.93 16.20 22.23
C GLY A 280 21.70 15.73 23.49
N SER A 281 21.03 15.15 24.49
CA SER A 281 21.72 14.53 25.63
C SER A 281 22.65 13.38 25.20
N TYR A 282 22.22 12.56 24.25
CA TYR A 282 23.05 11.48 23.70
C TYR A 282 24.15 11.99 22.78
N VAL A 283 23.87 13.02 21.97
CA VAL A 283 24.89 13.66 21.13
C VAL A 283 26.02 14.22 22.01
N ARG A 284 25.69 14.97 23.07
CA ARG A 284 26.67 15.50 24.01
C ARG A 284 27.46 14.42 24.73
N ASP A 285 26.80 13.34 25.12
CA ASP A 285 27.45 12.16 25.70
C ASP A 285 28.48 11.52 24.75
N ILE A 286 28.15 11.44 23.47
CA ILE A 286 29.06 10.91 22.42
C ILE A 286 30.23 11.88 22.22
N VAL A 287 29.96 13.18 22.06
CA VAL A 287 31.00 14.21 21.86
C VAL A 287 31.98 14.25 23.03
N ARG A 288 31.48 14.25 24.27
CA ARG A 288 32.32 14.17 25.47
C ARG A 288 33.22 12.92 25.41
N ARG A 289 32.63 11.77 25.08
CA ARG A 289 33.38 10.52 25.00
C ARG A 289 34.42 10.47 23.89
N LEU A 290 34.18 11.18 22.77
CA LEU A 290 35.15 11.36 21.69
C LEU A 290 36.32 12.26 22.11
N GLY A 291 36.09 13.25 22.99
CA GLY A 291 37.10 14.19 23.48
C GLY A 291 38.02 13.64 24.58
N ASP A 292 37.64 12.54 25.25
CA ASP A 292 38.37 11.98 26.41
C ASP A 292 39.77 11.40 26.08
N GLY A 293 40.18 11.33 24.80
CA GLY A 293 41.49 10.80 24.36
C GLY A 293 41.71 9.30 24.63
N ARG A 294 40.68 8.58 25.09
CA ARG A 294 40.74 7.15 25.42
C ARG A 294 40.68 6.25 24.18
N PRO A 295 41.24 5.04 24.22
CA PRO A 295 41.17 4.09 23.11
C PRO A 295 39.72 3.77 22.71
N ARG A 296 39.47 3.68 21.40
CA ARG A 296 38.17 3.31 20.82
C ARG A 296 37.99 1.80 20.75
N ASP A 297 38.05 1.16 21.91
CA ASP A 297 37.93 -0.28 22.09
C ASP A 297 36.46 -0.79 22.06
N ALA A 298 36.26 -2.09 22.35
CA ALA A 298 34.92 -2.68 22.42
C ALA A 298 34.01 -2.02 23.47
N LYS A 299 34.57 -1.46 24.56
CA LYS A 299 33.82 -0.75 25.60
C LYS A 299 33.34 0.61 25.09
N PHE A 300 34.16 1.32 24.31
CA PHE A 300 33.74 2.51 23.60
C PHE A 300 32.61 2.20 22.61
N ALA A 301 32.76 1.14 21.80
CA ALA A 301 31.71 0.72 20.87
C ALA A 301 30.40 0.35 21.60
N GLY A 302 30.49 -0.37 22.74
CA GLY A 302 29.35 -0.71 23.59
C GLY A 302 28.67 0.50 24.25
N TYR A 303 29.36 1.63 24.37
CA TYR A 303 28.79 2.88 24.87
C TYR A 303 28.07 3.68 23.77
N VAL A 304 28.65 3.74 22.58
CA VAL A 304 28.14 4.56 21.47
C VAL A 304 27.00 3.86 20.72
N ARG A 305 27.11 2.57 20.40
CA ARG A 305 26.10 1.83 19.62
C ARG A 305 24.69 1.95 20.21
N PRO A 306 24.44 1.77 21.52
CA PRO A 306 23.10 1.91 22.07
C PRO A 306 22.50 3.31 21.94
N ARG A 307 23.33 4.36 21.83
CA ARG A 307 22.87 5.75 21.66
C ARG A 307 22.52 6.04 20.20
N LEU A 308 23.32 5.55 19.26
CA LEU A 308 23.01 5.63 17.82
C LEU A 308 21.80 4.76 17.46
N ALA A 309 21.59 3.65 18.16
CA ALA A 309 20.47 2.74 17.92
C ALA A 309 19.08 3.33 18.22
N CYS A 310 19.02 4.49 18.88
CA CYS A 310 17.78 5.23 19.13
C CYS A 310 17.57 6.40 18.16
N ALA A 311 18.49 6.64 17.22
CA ALA A 311 18.45 7.81 16.33
C ALA A 311 17.17 7.86 15.50
N ARG A 312 16.78 6.72 14.90
CA ARG A 312 15.51 6.55 14.18
C ARG A 312 14.31 6.97 15.03
N ASP A 313 14.19 6.40 16.22
CA ASP A 313 13.01 6.60 17.05
C ASP A 313 12.92 8.05 17.57
N PHE A 314 14.07 8.73 17.77
CA PHE A 314 14.08 10.17 18.07
C PHE A 314 13.61 11.02 16.89
N ALA A 315 14.11 10.75 15.68
CA ALA A 315 13.70 11.49 14.48
C ALA A 315 12.20 11.33 14.20
N LEU A 316 11.66 10.10 14.32
CA LEU A 316 10.23 9.83 14.20
C LEU A 316 9.39 10.54 15.27
N ALA A 317 9.91 10.65 16.50
CA ALA A 317 9.23 11.39 17.56
C ALA A 317 9.24 12.90 17.27
N ILE A 318 10.34 13.45 16.76
CA ILE A 318 10.49 14.87 16.45
C ILE A 318 9.65 15.27 15.25
N SER A 319 9.68 14.49 14.16
CA SER A 319 8.80 14.71 13.00
C SER A 319 7.35 14.87 13.46
N LYS A 320 6.83 13.94 14.25
CA LYS A 320 5.47 14.03 14.81
C LYS A 320 5.21 15.20 15.77
N ASP A 321 6.25 15.79 16.35
CA ASP A 321 6.13 16.97 17.23
C ASP A 321 6.21 18.28 16.41
N VAL A 322 6.96 18.30 15.29
CA VAL A 322 7.13 19.45 14.39
C VAL A 322 5.87 19.73 13.59
N GLU A 323 5.24 18.70 13.04
CA GLU A 323 4.09 18.86 12.14
C GLU A 323 2.92 19.61 12.80
N PRO A 324 2.42 19.23 14.00
CA PRO A 324 1.29 19.93 14.62
C PRO A 324 1.65 21.35 15.06
N LEU A 325 2.92 21.59 15.40
CA LEU A 325 3.38 22.93 15.77
C LEU A 325 3.41 23.85 14.55
N LEU A 326 3.94 23.39 13.42
CA LEU A 326 3.95 24.18 12.19
C LEU A 326 2.53 24.48 11.70
N ASP A 327 1.61 23.53 11.85
CA ASP A 327 0.19 23.75 11.56
C ASP A 327 -0.46 24.79 12.50
N GLU A 328 -0.17 24.75 13.81
CA GLU A 328 -0.62 25.74 14.82
C GLU A 328 -0.09 27.15 14.51
N VAL A 329 1.13 27.24 14.00
CA VAL A 329 1.88 28.49 13.81
C VAL A 329 1.60 29.15 12.46
N CYS A 330 1.49 28.36 11.39
CA CYS A 330 1.33 28.86 10.01
C CYS A 330 -0.13 28.97 9.56
N GLY A 331 -1.09 28.51 10.37
CA GLY A 331 -2.52 28.73 10.13
C GLY A 331 -3.12 27.86 9.03
N GLY A 332 -2.63 26.62 8.86
CA GLY A 332 -3.10 25.71 7.81
C GLY A 332 -4.56 25.25 7.94
N ARG A 333 -5.18 25.41 9.13
CA ARG A 333 -6.56 24.96 9.44
C ARG A 333 -7.42 25.98 10.21
N GLU A 334 -6.80 26.93 10.93
CA GLU A 334 -7.43 28.01 11.71
C GLU A 334 -6.54 29.27 11.63
N PRO A 335 -7.01 30.48 11.99
CA PRO A 335 -6.16 31.67 12.02
C PRO A 335 -4.93 31.43 12.91
N ALA A 336 -3.74 31.77 12.41
CA ALA A 336 -2.50 31.63 13.18
C ALA A 336 -2.62 32.36 14.54
N VAL A 337 -2.39 31.62 15.63
CA VAL A 337 -2.48 32.16 17.01
C VAL A 337 -1.30 33.09 17.33
N ILE A 338 -0.20 32.95 16.58
CA ILE A 338 1.03 33.72 16.75
C ILE A 338 0.99 34.99 15.89
N PRO A 339 1.35 36.17 16.44
CA PRO A 339 1.50 37.37 15.62
C PRO A 339 2.54 37.18 14.51
N ALA A 340 2.18 37.49 13.27
CA ALA A 340 3.02 37.27 12.09
C ALA A 340 4.42 37.90 12.20
N ALA A 341 4.55 39.04 12.90
CA ALA A 341 5.85 39.67 13.13
C ALA A 341 6.79 38.81 13.98
N VAL A 342 6.27 38.08 14.97
CA VAL A 342 7.07 37.19 15.83
C VAL A 342 7.50 35.95 15.05
N LEU A 343 6.61 35.42 14.22
CA LEU A 343 6.92 34.29 13.36
C LEU A 343 8.05 34.64 12.38
N ARG A 344 8.01 35.82 11.75
CA ARG A 344 9.06 36.29 10.84
C ARG A 344 10.40 36.51 11.56
N ASP A 345 10.40 37.21 12.69
CA ASP A 345 11.62 37.43 13.51
C ASP A 345 12.26 36.12 13.97
N TRP A 346 11.46 35.12 14.34
CA TRP A 346 11.97 33.77 14.60
C TRP A 346 12.52 33.11 13.34
N ALA A 347 11.77 33.16 12.23
CA ALA A 347 12.13 32.55 10.96
C ALA A 347 13.41 33.12 10.35
N GLU A 348 13.75 34.37 10.64
CA GLU A 348 14.98 35.06 10.22
C GLU A 348 16.23 34.62 11.00
N THR A 349 16.10 33.78 12.03
CA THR A 349 17.25 33.27 12.80
C THR A 349 18.13 32.38 11.91
N GLY A 350 19.40 32.77 11.74
CA GLY A 350 20.35 32.11 10.84
C GLY A 350 20.91 30.77 11.36
N LEU A 351 21.31 29.90 10.43
CA LEU A 351 21.84 28.55 10.70
C LEU A 351 23.35 28.39 10.45
N GLU A 352 24.09 29.48 10.27
CA GLU A 352 25.51 29.46 9.89
C GLU A 352 26.37 28.56 10.79
N ASN A 353 26.20 28.64 12.12
CA ASN A 353 26.96 27.84 13.07
C ASN A 353 26.68 26.34 12.98
N TRP A 354 25.44 25.97 12.64
CA TRP A 354 25.09 24.58 12.35
C TRP A 354 25.76 24.12 11.05
N ARG A 355 25.65 24.94 9.99
CA ARG A 355 26.14 24.60 8.65
C ARG A 355 27.65 24.46 8.55
N LYS A 356 28.43 25.22 9.33
CA LYS A 356 29.90 25.06 9.43
C LYS A 356 30.33 23.64 9.80
N GLY A 357 29.58 22.94 10.65
CA GLY A 357 29.93 21.58 11.07
C GLY A 357 29.11 20.48 10.42
N ALA A 358 27.86 20.77 10.04
CA ALA A 358 26.97 19.78 9.45
C ALA A 358 27.07 19.67 7.93
N GLY A 359 27.44 20.76 7.25
CA GLY A 359 27.31 20.88 5.80
C GLY A 359 25.87 20.72 5.31
N TYR A 360 25.74 20.45 4.01
CA TYR A 360 24.47 20.12 3.35
C TYR A 360 24.47 18.65 2.94
N GLY A 361 23.31 18.00 3.01
CA GLY A 361 23.14 16.68 2.40
C GLY A 361 23.21 16.78 0.87
N ALA A 362 23.66 15.72 0.21
CA ALA A 362 23.69 15.68 -1.26
C ALA A 362 22.28 15.64 -1.88
N ALA A 363 21.29 15.16 -1.12
CA ALA A 363 19.89 15.02 -1.55
C ALA A 363 19.22 16.34 -1.94
N ARG A 364 19.48 17.42 -1.17
CA ARG A 364 18.82 18.71 -1.34
C ARG A 364 19.84 19.85 -1.30
N PRO A 365 20.44 20.19 -2.45
CA PRO A 365 21.35 21.33 -2.50
C PRO A 365 20.60 22.64 -2.24
N PRO A 366 21.18 23.59 -1.48
CA PRO A 366 20.52 24.87 -1.17
C PRO A 366 20.09 25.67 -2.40
N ALA A 367 20.90 25.60 -3.47
CA ALA A 367 20.65 26.28 -4.74
C ALA A 367 19.41 25.75 -5.49
N GLU A 368 18.83 24.63 -5.08
CA GLU A 368 17.60 24.05 -5.65
C GLU A 368 16.47 24.00 -4.63
N TRP A 369 16.68 24.52 -3.41
CA TRP A 369 15.71 24.41 -2.33
C TRP A 369 14.65 25.51 -2.40
N ALA A 370 13.42 25.08 -2.72
CA ALA A 370 12.22 25.92 -2.80
C ALA A 370 11.41 25.98 -1.49
N GLY A 371 11.89 25.36 -0.42
CA GLY A 371 11.14 25.30 0.83
C GLY A 371 9.93 24.37 0.77
N ILE A 372 9.01 24.61 1.71
CA ILE A 372 7.76 23.89 1.91
C ILE A 372 6.64 24.94 1.82
N PRO A 373 6.06 25.19 0.64
CA PRO A 373 5.30 26.42 0.37
C PRO A 373 4.21 26.76 1.40
N VAL A 374 3.50 25.78 1.96
CA VAL A 374 2.45 26.01 2.96
C VAL A 374 2.99 26.57 4.28
N TRP A 375 4.22 26.24 4.67
CA TRP A 375 4.82 26.70 5.93
C TRP A 375 5.86 27.80 5.70
N THR A 376 6.66 27.71 4.64
CA THR A 376 7.72 28.68 4.36
C THR A 376 7.16 30.02 3.91
N THR A 377 6.07 30.05 3.14
CA THR A 377 5.50 31.32 2.65
C THR A 377 5.06 32.24 3.80
N PRO A 378 4.27 31.79 4.80
CA PRO A 378 3.94 32.64 5.96
C PRO A 378 5.15 33.08 6.79
N MET A 379 6.21 32.26 6.85
CA MET A 379 7.41 32.52 7.64
C MET A 379 8.35 33.53 6.97
N LEU A 380 8.49 33.45 5.64
CA LEU A 380 9.38 34.30 4.84
C LEU A 380 8.70 35.62 4.45
N GLY A 381 7.37 35.66 4.38
CA GLY A 381 6.63 36.86 3.99
C GLY A 381 6.98 37.27 2.56
N ASP A 382 7.51 38.49 2.41
CA ASP A 382 7.94 39.02 1.11
C ASP A 382 9.37 38.57 0.71
N ALA A 383 10.09 37.89 1.62
CA ALA A 383 11.40 37.34 1.30
C ALA A 383 11.25 36.14 0.33
N GLY A 384 12.09 36.12 -0.71
CA GLY A 384 12.17 34.99 -1.64
C GLY A 384 12.63 33.69 -0.96
N GLN A 385 12.43 32.57 -1.64
CA GLN A 385 12.86 31.25 -1.18
C GLN A 385 14.40 31.16 -1.13
N LEU A 386 14.94 30.18 -0.39
CA LEU A 386 16.40 30.04 -0.22
C LEU A 386 17.15 30.09 -1.56
N HIS A 387 16.74 29.30 -2.54
CA HIS A 387 17.41 29.28 -3.85
C HIS A 387 17.36 30.62 -4.60
N GLU A 388 16.32 31.44 -4.39
CA GLU A 388 16.20 32.77 -5.01
C GLU A 388 17.07 33.81 -4.29
N ARG A 389 17.27 33.63 -2.98
CA ARG A 389 18.13 34.47 -2.16
C ARG A 389 19.62 34.15 -2.33
N LEU A 390 19.95 32.98 -2.88
CA LEU A 390 21.31 32.57 -3.19
C LEU A 390 21.73 33.11 -4.56
N GLY A 391 22.63 34.09 -4.57
CA GLY A 391 23.35 34.47 -5.79
C GLY A 391 24.48 33.47 -6.14
N ASP A 392 25.11 33.64 -7.31
CA ASP A 392 26.10 32.70 -7.88
C ASP A 392 27.37 32.41 -7.02
N ALA A 393 27.66 33.21 -5.99
CA ALA A 393 28.89 33.10 -5.19
C ALA A 393 28.69 33.26 -3.66
N GLN A 394 27.46 33.15 -3.17
CA GLN A 394 27.16 33.37 -1.75
C GLN A 394 27.26 32.06 -0.95
N ASP A 395 27.90 32.10 0.23
CA ASP A 395 27.91 30.96 1.16
C ASP A 395 26.47 30.67 1.62
N PRO A 396 25.90 29.49 1.29
CA PRO A 396 24.51 29.21 1.64
C PRO A 396 24.25 29.18 3.14
N GLY A 397 25.27 28.85 3.95
CA GLY A 397 25.14 28.83 5.41
C GLY A 397 24.93 30.21 6.01
N ALA A 398 25.37 31.27 5.33
CA ALA A 398 25.18 32.66 5.76
C ALA A 398 23.82 33.25 5.36
N VAL A 399 23.05 32.54 4.51
CA VAL A 399 21.75 33.00 3.97
C VAL A 399 20.58 32.18 4.53
N GLU A 400 20.83 30.91 4.83
CA GLU A 400 19.81 30.01 5.35
C GLU A 400 19.37 30.38 6.77
N ASN A 401 18.05 30.44 6.94
CA ASN A 401 17.40 30.76 8.19
C ASN A 401 16.43 29.63 8.60
N PHE A 402 15.92 29.70 9.83
CA PHE A 402 14.96 28.71 10.34
C PHE A 402 13.71 28.57 9.45
N GLY A 403 13.25 29.69 8.87
CA GLY A 403 12.09 29.74 7.99
C GLY A 403 12.24 28.98 6.67
N ASP A 404 13.45 28.61 6.27
CA ASP A 404 13.68 27.82 5.06
C ASP A 404 13.32 26.35 5.24
N LEU A 405 13.26 25.86 6.48
CA LEU A 405 12.95 24.45 6.84
C LEU A 405 13.86 23.40 6.18
N LEU A 406 14.99 23.79 5.59
CA LEU A 406 15.96 22.84 5.02
C LEU A 406 16.59 21.97 6.11
N TRP A 407 16.79 22.51 7.32
CA TRP A 407 17.22 21.75 8.50
C TRP A 407 16.25 20.62 8.89
N TYR A 408 14.94 20.79 8.63
CA TYR A 408 13.93 19.76 8.87
C TYR A 408 13.97 18.72 7.76
N ALA A 409 14.01 19.15 6.50
CA ALA A 409 14.15 18.26 5.35
C ALA A 409 15.41 17.38 5.46
N ASP A 410 16.54 17.94 5.89
CA ASP A 410 17.79 17.22 6.16
C ASP A 410 17.62 16.07 7.18
N MET A 411 16.77 16.25 8.20
CA MET A 411 16.48 15.22 9.20
C MET A 411 15.69 14.07 8.57
N ILE A 412 14.68 14.41 7.77
CA ILE A 412 13.80 13.45 7.11
C ILE A 412 14.55 12.72 5.99
N ASP A 413 15.44 13.38 5.24
CA ASP A 413 16.31 12.76 4.26
C ASP A 413 17.36 11.85 4.92
N ALA A 414 17.96 12.26 6.06
CA ALA A 414 18.85 11.37 6.81
C ALA A 414 18.11 10.13 7.35
N LEU A 415 16.82 10.27 7.67
CA LEU A 415 15.97 9.13 8.01
C LEU A 415 15.71 8.27 6.76
N ALA A 416 15.44 8.87 5.60
CA ALA A 416 15.25 8.13 4.35
C ALA A 416 16.51 7.36 3.92
N GLU A 417 17.68 7.97 4.07
CA GLU A 417 18.97 7.35 3.83
C GLU A 417 19.21 6.12 4.70
N LEU A 418 18.83 6.19 5.98
CA LEU A 418 18.87 5.04 6.87
C LEU A 418 18.02 3.87 6.35
N TYR A 419 16.89 4.18 5.72
CA TYR A 419 15.99 3.22 5.07
C TYR A 419 16.40 2.82 3.66
N GLY A 420 17.54 3.32 3.16
CA GLY A 420 18.11 2.95 1.87
C GLY A 420 17.63 3.80 0.70
N HIS A 421 16.86 4.86 0.95
CA HIS A 421 16.41 5.81 -0.06
C HIS A 421 17.42 6.95 -0.21
N GLU A 422 17.49 7.57 -1.37
CA GLU A 422 18.41 8.70 -1.59
C GLU A 422 17.93 9.96 -0.86
N GLN A 423 16.62 10.18 -0.85
CA GLN A 423 15.95 11.28 -0.17
C GLN A 423 14.52 10.88 0.19
N ALA A 424 13.92 11.64 1.10
CA ALA A 424 12.51 11.47 1.41
C ALA A 424 11.64 12.01 0.26
N GLN A 425 10.52 11.34 0.00
CA GLN A 425 9.64 11.65 -1.12
C GLN A 425 8.43 12.46 -0.65
N ALA A 426 8.04 13.48 -1.42
CA ALA A 426 6.81 14.20 -1.12
C ALA A 426 5.60 13.28 -1.36
N THR A 427 4.73 13.13 -0.36
CA THR A 427 3.53 12.30 -0.44
C THR A 427 2.49 12.97 -1.35
N PRO A 428 2.13 12.38 -2.51
CA PRO A 428 1.15 12.98 -3.41
C PRO A 428 -0.28 12.93 -2.82
N GLY A 429 -1.05 14.00 -3.00
CA GLY A 429 -2.51 14.00 -2.75
C GLY A 429 -2.95 14.23 -1.30
N THR A 430 -2.04 14.51 -0.37
CA THR A 430 -2.30 14.79 1.05
C THR A 430 -2.35 16.28 1.42
N GLY A 431 -2.29 17.17 0.42
CA GLY A 431 -2.31 18.62 0.61
C GLY A 431 -1.00 19.18 1.18
N ALA A 432 0.03 19.34 0.33
CA ALA A 432 1.34 19.95 0.63
C ALA A 432 2.14 19.27 1.80
N PRO A 433 3.47 19.44 1.83
CA PRO A 433 4.41 18.38 1.51
C PRO A 433 4.84 17.58 2.74
N TRP A 434 4.10 16.52 3.05
CA TRP A 434 4.62 15.47 3.91
C TRP A 434 5.75 14.75 3.17
N PHE A 435 6.93 14.69 3.76
CA PHE A 435 8.01 13.87 3.24
C PHE A 435 7.93 12.47 3.85
N ASP A 436 7.64 11.48 3.03
CA ASP A 436 7.74 10.08 3.39
C ASP A 436 9.21 9.64 3.33
N HIS A 437 9.72 9.17 4.47
CA HIS A 437 11.10 8.70 4.60
C HIS A 437 11.24 7.22 4.24
N ASP A 438 10.17 6.44 4.21
CA ASP A 438 10.20 5.04 3.77
C ASP A 438 8.98 4.76 2.88
N PRO A 439 8.88 5.45 1.72
CA PRO A 439 7.78 5.24 0.81
C PRO A 439 7.71 3.75 0.43
N PRO A 440 6.51 3.16 0.36
CA PRO A 440 6.37 1.78 -0.07
C PRO A 440 6.98 1.63 -1.47
N PRO A 441 7.62 0.47 -1.77
CA PRO A 441 8.16 0.24 -3.10
C PRO A 441 7.07 0.42 -4.13
N ASP A 442 7.42 1.08 -5.24
CA ASP A 442 6.49 1.44 -6.30
C ASP A 442 5.74 0.19 -6.80
N THR A 443 4.45 0.08 -6.47
CA THR A 443 3.61 -1.07 -6.84
C THR A 443 3.07 -0.90 -8.25
N GLU A 444 3.91 -0.51 -9.21
CA GLU A 444 3.61 -0.77 -10.62
C GLU A 444 3.60 -2.29 -10.80
N SER A 445 2.43 -2.89 -10.52
CA SER A 445 2.16 -4.32 -10.34
C SER A 445 2.55 -5.23 -11.52
N LEU A 446 3.13 -4.67 -12.59
CA LEU A 446 3.49 -5.35 -13.83
C LEU A 446 4.93 -5.12 -14.25
N ARG A 447 5.67 -4.24 -13.58
CA ARG A 447 7.08 -4.02 -13.90
C ARG A 447 7.89 -5.22 -13.40
N PRO A 448 8.68 -5.89 -14.26
CA PRO A 448 9.38 -7.10 -13.86
C PRO A 448 10.34 -6.84 -12.68
N ARG A 449 10.20 -7.63 -11.62
CA ARG A 449 10.99 -7.46 -10.40
C ARG A 449 12.45 -7.83 -10.59
N THR A 450 13.34 -6.97 -10.11
CA THR A 450 14.81 -7.16 -10.18
C THR A 450 15.41 -7.81 -8.93
N ASP A 451 14.58 -8.44 -8.09
CA ASP A 451 15.03 -9.17 -6.90
C ASP A 451 15.89 -10.41 -7.23
N SER A 452 15.68 -10.99 -8.40
CA SER A 452 16.51 -12.06 -8.96
C SER A 452 16.42 -12.05 -10.48
N ILE A 453 17.37 -12.71 -11.14
CA ILE A 453 17.32 -12.88 -12.61
C ILE A 453 16.07 -13.67 -13.01
N THR A 454 15.72 -14.73 -12.25
CA THR A 454 14.55 -15.55 -12.57
C THR A 454 13.26 -14.72 -12.54
N LEU A 455 13.06 -13.88 -11.53
CA LEU A 455 11.88 -13.01 -11.42
C LEU A 455 11.84 -11.94 -12.53
N ALA A 456 12.97 -11.33 -12.84
CA ALA A 456 13.05 -10.31 -13.88
C ALA A 456 12.68 -10.89 -15.25
N VAL A 457 13.24 -12.07 -15.59
CA VAL A 457 13.01 -12.71 -16.88
C VAL A 457 11.61 -13.33 -16.94
N SER A 458 11.09 -13.93 -15.86
CA SER A 458 9.72 -14.45 -15.83
C SER A 458 8.67 -13.34 -15.96
N GLY A 459 8.88 -12.20 -15.28
CA GLY A 459 8.02 -11.02 -15.40
C GLY A 459 8.06 -10.44 -16.82
N ALA A 460 9.25 -10.36 -17.43
CA ALA A 460 9.36 -9.95 -18.84
C ALA A 460 8.69 -10.95 -19.80
N ALA A 461 8.85 -12.27 -19.57
CA ALA A 461 8.20 -13.30 -20.36
C ALA A 461 6.68 -13.18 -20.27
N GLN A 462 6.16 -12.85 -19.10
CA GLN A 462 4.74 -12.58 -18.90
C GLN A 462 4.26 -11.36 -19.69
N LEU A 463 5.02 -10.25 -19.70
CA LEU A 463 4.65 -9.10 -20.53
C LEU A 463 4.61 -9.44 -22.02
N VAL A 464 5.59 -10.21 -22.51
CA VAL A 464 5.58 -10.74 -23.88
C VAL A 464 4.36 -11.63 -24.12
N ALA A 465 4.03 -12.51 -23.16
CA ALA A 465 2.85 -13.37 -23.24
C ALA A 465 1.55 -12.53 -23.35
N LEU A 466 1.47 -11.42 -22.63
CA LEU A 466 0.34 -10.47 -22.68
C LEU A 466 0.32 -9.61 -23.96
N GLY A 467 1.22 -9.87 -24.91
CA GLY A 467 1.32 -9.18 -26.19
C GLY A 467 2.23 -7.96 -26.17
N GLY A 468 3.04 -7.77 -25.13
CA GLY A 468 4.10 -6.77 -25.08
C GLY A 468 5.12 -7.03 -26.18
N ALA A 469 5.45 -6.00 -26.94
CA ALA A 469 6.45 -6.08 -28.00
C ALA A 469 7.69 -5.28 -27.59
N PRO A 470 8.90 -5.85 -27.70
CA PRO A 470 10.11 -5.10 -27.37
C PRO A 470 10.35 -3.99 -28.40
N PRO A 471 11.06 -2.91 -28.02
CA PRO A 471 11.45 -1.89 -28.98
C PRO A 471 12.40 -2.51 -30.02
N ARG A 472 12.58 -1.86 -31.18
CA ARG A 472 13.38 -2.44 -32.28
C ARG A 472 14.85 -2.68 -31.93
N ALA A 473 15.42 -1.92 -31.01
CA ALA A 473 16.84 -2.00 -30.65
C ALA A 473 17.12 -1.59 -29.19
N PRO A 474 16.57 -2.31 -28.19
CA PRO A 474 16.83 -2.02 -26.78
C PRO A 474 18.32 -2.14 -26.47
N ARG A 475 18.86 -1.16 -25.73
CA ARG A 475 20.24 -1.16 -25.27
C ARG A 475 20.38 -1.71 -23.85
N THR A 476 19.37 -1.48 -23.01
CA THR A 476 19.34 -1.90 -21.61
C THR A 476 18.10 -2.74 -21.33
N TRP A 477 18.15 -3.54 -20.26
CA TRP A 477 17.02 -4.29 -19.74
C TRP A 477 15.88 -3.37 -19.29
N ALA A 478 16.21 -2.18 -18.79
CA ALA A 478 15.22 -1.16 -18.41
C ALA A 478 14.47 -0.62 -19.63
N GLU A 479 15.18 -0.30 -20.72
CA GLU A 479 14.56 0.12 -21.98
C GLU A 479 13.70 -1.00 -22.59
N PHE A 480 14.20 -2.24 -22.54
CA PHE A 480 13.48 -3.42 -22.99
C PHE A 480 12.14 -3.60 -22.26
N THR A 481 12.16 -3.61 -20.92
CA THR A 481 10.97 -3.81 -20.10
C THR A 481 9.99 -2.63 -20.16
N ALA A 482 10.48 -1.39 -20.24
CA ALA A 482 9.64 -0.22 -20.47
C ALA A 482 8.94 -0.29 -21.83
N GLY A 483 9.64 -0.72 -22.87
CA GLY A 483 9.06 -0.93 -24.19
C GLY A 483 7.97 -2.00 -24.19
N LEU A 484 8.20 -3.12 -23.51
CA LEU A 484 7.17 -4.15 -23.32
C LEU A 484 5.91 -3.55 -22.66
N LEU A 485 6.06 -2.84 -21.54
CA LEU A 485 4.96 -2.21 -20.79
C LEU A 485 4.18 -1.17 -21.61
N SER A 486 4.84 -0.47 -22.53
CA SER A 486 4.23 0.59 -23.35
C SER A 486 3.28 0.09 -24.43
N ALA A 487 3.21 -1.23 -24.65
CA ALA A 487 2.35 -1.80 -25.68
C ALA A 487 0.86 -1.68 -25.33
N THR A 488 0.05 -1.15 -26.24
CA THR A 488 -1.41 -1.00 -26.09
C THR A 488 -2.12 -2.33 -25.82
N SER A 489 -1.59 -3.44 -26.34
CA SER A 489 -2.03 -4.81 -26.07
C SER A 489 -2.00 -5.17 -24.59
N ILE A 490 -1.04 -4.65 -23.81
CA ILE A 490 -0.97 -4.90 -22.36
C ILE A 490 -2.10 -4.18 -21.64
N ALA A 491 -2.35 -2.90 -21.97
CA ALA A 491 -3.48 -2.15 -21.41
C ALA A 491 -4.82 -2.84 -21.73
N GLU A 492 -4.99 -3.36 -22.94
CA GLU A 492 -6.18 -4.14 -23.33
C GLU A 492 -6.26 -5.49 -22.60
N ALA A 493 -5.16 -6.24 -22.52
CA ALA A 493 -5.12 -7.56 -21.89
C ALA A 493 -5.49 -7.50 -20.40
N LEU A 494 -5.11 -6.42 -19.71
CA LEU A 494 -5.39 -6.20 -18.29
C LEU A 494 -6.85 -5.82 -17.97
N THR A 495 -7.65 -5.48 -18.99
CA THR A 495 -9.09 -5.22 -18.83
C THR A 495 -9.95 -6.49 -18.91
N GLY A 496 -9.34 -7.65 -19.17
CA GLY A 496 -10.04 -8.92 -19.28
C GLY A 496 -10.45 -9.50 -17.92
N GLU A 497 -11.76 -9.64 -17.70
CA GLU A 497 -12.33 -10.36 -16.56
C GLU A 497 -12.58 -11.84 -16.90
N PHE A 498 -12.37 -12.73 -15.93
CA PHE A 498 -12.60 -14.17 -16.08
C PHE A 498 -14.03 -14.56 -15.74
N THR A 499 -14.53 -15.61 -16.39
CA THR A 499 -15.85 -16.17 -16.07
C THR A 499 -15.69 -17.22 -14.96
N VAL A 500 -15.92 -16.81 -13.70
CA VAL A 500 -15.82 -17.70 -12.53
C VAL A 500 -17.22 -18.22 -12.13
N PRO A 501 -17.44 -19.54 -12.03
CA PRO A 501 -18.71 -20.07 -11.54
C PRO A 501 -18.96 -19.74 -10.06
N ALA A 502 -20.18 -19.35 -9.71
CA ALA A 502 -20.56 -18.91 -8.37
C ALA A 502 -20.18 -19.90 -7.25
N ALA A 503 -20.22 -21.20 -7.52
CA ALA A 503 -19.83 -22.23 -6.56
C ALA A 503 -18.32 -22.19 -6.20
N LEU A 504 -17.45 -21.78 -7.13
CA LEU A 504 -16.03 -21.59 -6.84
C LEU A 504 -15.76 -20.18 -6.29
N ASP A 505 -16.49 -19.17 -6.75
CA ASP A 505 -16.37 -17.80 -6.24
C ASP A 505 -16.73 -17.72 -4.74
N ALA A 506 -17.74 -18.47 -4.29
CA ALA A 506 -18.12 -18.58 -2.88
C ALA A 506 -17.05 -19.25 -1.98
N LEU A 507 -16.04 -19.88 -2.56
CA LEU A 507 -14.93 -20.50 -1.83
C LEU A 507 -13.71 -19.59 -1.73
N ASP A 508 -13.76 -18.42 -2.34
CA ASP A 508 -12.67 -17.45 -2.25
C ASP A 508 -12.42 -17.06 -0.78
N GLY A 509 -11.15 -17.05 -0.37
CA GLY A 509 -10.72 -16.82 1.00
C GLY A 509 -10.85 -18.02 1.96
N THR A 510 -11.51 -19.11 1.55
CA THR A 510 -11.74 -20.26 2.45
C THR A 510 -10.46 -21.06 2.69
N ALA A 511 -10.32 -21.60 3.90
CA ALA A 511 -9.21 -22.48 4.25
C ALA A 511 -9.42 -23.88 3.67
N ILE A 512 -8.39 -24.45 3.02
CA ILE A 512 -8.44 -25.82 2.50
C ILE A 512 -8.13 -26.79 3.65
N PRO A 513 -9.09 -27.68 4.01
CA PRO A 513 -8.95 -28.56 5.17
C PRO A 513 -7.68 -29.43 5.12
N GLY A 514 -6.86 -29.32 6.16
CA GLY A 514 -5.63 -30.11 6.32
C GLY A 514 -4.50 -29.77 5.34
N ALA A 515 -4.62 -28.69 4.57
CA ALA A 515 -3.56 -28.19 3.68
C ALA A 515 -2.84 -26.94 4.23
N GLY A 516 -3.42 -26.27 5.23
CA GLY A 516 -2.80 -25.10 5.87
C GLY A 516 -2.73 -23.85 5.00
N VAL A 517 -3.48 -23.81 3.89
CA VAL A 517 -3.54 -22.72 2.91
C VAL A 517 -4.98 -22.22 2.73
N ARG A 518 -5.14 -20.98 2.28
CA ARG A 518 -6.43 -20.41 1.84
C ARG A 518 -6.50 -20.34 0.32
N LEU A 519 -7.68 -20.57 -0.23
CA LEU A 519 -7.93 -20.44 -1.67
C LEU A 519 -8.13 -18.96 -2.03
N LYS A 520 -7.52 -18.50 -3.11
CA LYS A 520 -7.88 -17.24 -3.78
C LYS A 520 -8.25 -17.54 -5.22
N VAL A 521 -9.37 -17.01 -5.70
CA VAL A 521 -9.88 -17.24 -7.06
C VAL A 521 -9.64 -15.99 -7.91
N ALA A 522 -9.08 -16.19 -9.11
CA ALA A 522 -8.77 -15.09 -9.99
C ALA A 522 -10.03 -14.59 -10.70
N ARG A 523 -10.24 -13.28 -10.70
CA ARG A 523 -11.38 -12.63 -11.37
C ARG A 523 -10.94 -11.81 -12.57
N SER A 524 -9.66 -11.51 -12.66
CA SER A 524 -9.06 -10.71 -13.73
C SER A 524 -7.66 -11.19 -14.09
N VAL A 525 -7.20 -10.76 -15.27
CA VAL A 525 -5.80 -10.92 -15.67
C VAL A 525 -4.86 -10.23 -14.67
N ARG A 526 -5.28 -9.12 -14.04
CA ARG A 526 -4.49 -8.43 -13.01
C ARG A 526 -4.25 -9.32 -11.78
N ASP A 527 -5.26 -10.05 -11.29
CA ASP A 527 -5.09 -10.93 -10.13
C ASP A 527 -4.02 -11.99 -10.40
N VAL A 528 -4.07 -12.61 -11.58
CA VAL A 528 -3.12 -13.66 -11.96
C VAL A 528 -1.75 -13.07 -12.28
N ALA A 529 -1.70 -11.84 -12.78
CA ALA A 529 -0.46 -11.14 -13.03
C ALA A 529 0.30 -10.81 -11.73
N GLU A 530 -0.40 -10.38 -10.69
CA GLU A 530 0.15 -10.17 -9.34
C GLU A 530 0.72 -11.48 -8.77
N TRP A 531 0.01 -12.61 -8.95
CA TRP A 531 0.49 -13.90 -8.48
C TRP A 531 1.69 -14.39 -9.27
N ALA A 532 1.65 -14.24 -10.60
CA ALA A 532 2.72 -14.62 -11.51
C ALA A 532 4.02 -13.86 -11.21
N ASP A 533 3.92 -12.56 -10.91
CA ASP A 533 5.05 -11.71 -10.53
C ASP A 533 5.76 -12.21 -9.27
N TYR A 534 5.02 -12.51 -8.20
CA TYR A 534 5.62 -13.09 -6.99
C TYR A 534 6.13 -14.53 -7.19
N MET A 535 5.34 -15.34 -7.90
CA MET A 535 5.59 -16.77 -8.07
C MET A 535 6.68 -17.06 -9.10
N GLY A 536 7.02 -16.12 -9.96
CA GLY A 536 7.97 -16.32 -11.06
C GLY A 536 7.52 -17.39 -12.04
N ASN A 537 6.21 -17.47 -12.33
CA ASN A 537 5.62 -18.43 -13.27
C ASN A 537 4.70 -17.78 -14.32
N CYS A 538 4.33 -18.51 -15.37
CA CYS A 538 3.55 -17.95 -16.50
C CYS A 538 2.06 -18.27 -16.46
N ILE A 539 1.45 -18.37 -15.27
CA ILE A 539 0.00 -18.62 -15.16
C ILE A 539 -0.86 -17.51 -15.80
N ALA A 540 -0.30 -16.30 -15.96
CA ALA A 540 -0.93 -15.18 -16.67
C ALA A 540 -0.78 -15.27 -18.22
N GLY A 541 -0.24 -16.37 -18.76
CA GLY A 541 -0.05 -16.54 -20.21
C GLY A 541 -1.37 -16.69 -20.99
N PRO A 542 -1.39 -16.38 -22.31
CA PRO A 542 -2.60 -16.40 -23.13
C PRO A 542 -3.39 -17.70 -23.08
N ALA A 543 -2.72 -18.85 -23.02
CA ALA A 543 -3.40 -20.14 -22.98
C ALA A 543 -4.32 -20.27 -21.73
N TYR A 544 -3.82 -19.92 -20.54
CA TYR A 544 -4.61 -19.96 -19.31
C TYR A 544 -5.66 -18.84 -19.28
N VAL A 545 -5.27 -17.63 -19.68
CA VAL A 545 -6.13 -16.44 -19.70
C VAL A 545 -7.32 -16.61 -20.64
N GLU A 546 -7.12 -17.15 -21.85
CA GLU A 546 -8.20 -17.35 -22.82
C GLU A 546 -9.14 -18.50 -22.43
N GLU A 547 -8.61 -19.58 -21.83
CA GLU A 547 -9.44 -20.65 -21.25
C GLU A 547 -10.28 -20.15 -20.06
N ALA A 548 -9.72 -19.31 -19.20
CA ALA A 548 -10.40 -18.71 -18.06
C ALA A 548 -11.44 -17.65 -18.47
N LYS A 549 -11.13 -16.79 -19.44
CA LYS A 549 -12.09 -15.85 -20.05
C LYS A 549 -13.28 -16.59 -20.66
N ALA A 550 -13.02 -17.71 -21.33
CA ALA A 550 -14.06 -18.54 -21.91
C ALA A 550 -14.84 -19.41 -20.89
N GLY A 551 -14.49 -19.35 -19.59
CA GLY A 551 -15.14 -20.12 -18.53
C GLY A 551 -14.88 -21.62 -18.62
N ARG A 552 -13.84 -22.04 -19.36
CA ARG A 552 -13.45 -23.44 -19.50
C ARG A 552 -12.57 -23.91 -18.36
N THR A 553 -11.84 -22.99 -17.73
CA THR A 553 -11.00 -23.24 -16.55
C THR A 553 -11.14 -22.10 -15.55
N VAL A 554 -10.73 -22.35 -14.32
CA VAL A 554 -10.66 -21.34 -13.25
C VAL A 554 -9.25 -21.35 -12.67
N LEU A 555 -8.64 -20.18 -12.59
CA LEU A 555 -7.29 -20.00 -12.06
C LEU A 555 -7.35 -19.64 -10.58
N THR A 556 -6.52 -20.27 -9.77
CA THR A 556 -6.55 -20.14 -8.30
C THR A 556 -5.14 -20.00 -7.72
N GLY A 557 -5.01 -19.21 -6.66
CA GLY A 557 -3.81 -19.09 -5.83
C GLY A 557 -4.04 -19.73 -4.47
N LEU A 558 -3.02 -20.38 -3.90
CA LEU A 558 -3.05 -21.01 -2.59
C LEU A 558 -2.17 -20.21 -1.63
N TYR A 559 -2.77 -19.53 -0.65
CA TYR A 559 -2.08 -18.59 0.23
C TYR A 559 -1.73 -19.20 1.58
N GLY A 560 -0.49 -19.02 2.01
CA GLY A 560 0.01 -19.44 3.31
C GLY A 560 -0.49 -18.58 4.46
N LYS A 561 -0.06 -18.91 5.69
CA LYS A 561 -0.40 -18.15 6.91
C LYS A 561 0.24 -16.76 6.95
N ASP A 562 1.31 -16.58 6.21
CA ASP A 562 2.05 -15.34 5.98
C ASP A 562 1.36 -14.40 4.97
N GLY A 563 0.26 -14.84 4.34
CA GLY A 563 -0.44 -14.06 3.34
C GLY A 563 0.24 -14.04 1.97
N LEU A 564 1.22 -14.93 1.73
CA LEU A 564 1.91 -15.07 0.45
C LEU A 564 1.42 -16.30 -0.32
N PRO A 565 1.36 -16.25 -1.67
CA PRO A 565 0.98 -17.42 -2.46
C PRO A 565 2.09 -18.48 -2.38
N THR A 566 1.70 -19.71 -2.07
CA THR A 566 2.55 -20.90 -1.95
C THR A 566 2.52 -21.73 -3.23
N ALA A 567 1.39 -21.75 -3.93
CA ALA A 567 1.21 -22.43 -5.22
C ALA A 567 0.06 -21.79 -6.00
N ASN A 568 0.10 -21.90 -7.33
CA ASN A 568 -1.02 -21.56 -8.19
C ASN A 568 -1.54 -22.82 -8.87
N ALA A 569 -2.83 -22.86 -9.21
CA ALA A 569 -3.47 -24.02 -9.80
C ALA A 569 -4.56 -23.66 -10.82
N GLU A 570 -4.69 -24.52 -11.83
CA GLU A 570 -5.75 -24.49 -12.81
C GLU A 570 -6.81 -25.56 -12.47
N LEU A 571 -8.06 -25.13 -12.32
CA LEU A 571 -9.22 -25.98 -12.12
C LEU A 571 -10.01 -26.10 -13.42
N ALA A 572 -10.28 -27.33 -13.85
CA ALA A 572 -11.13 -27.61 -15.01
C ALA A 572 -12.40 -28.35 -14.56
N PRO A 573 -13.57 -28.08 -15.16
CA PRO A 573 -14.79 -28.80 -14.86
C PRO A 573 -14.68 -30.26 -15.32
N LEU A 574 -15.22 -31.18 -14.52
CA LEU A 574 -15.37 -32.58 -14.93
C LEU A 574 -16.50 -32.70 -15.97
N ARG A 575 -16.53 -33.77 -16.77
CA ARG A 575 -17.60 -34.02 -17.74
C ARG A 575 -18.50 -35.18 -17.27
N PRO A 576 -19.83 -34.99 -17.17
CA PRO A 576 -20.57 -33.71 -17.26
C PRO A 576 -20.21 -32.74 -16.11
N ALA A 577 -20.41 -31.42 -16.33
CA ALA A 577 -20.02 -30.34 -15.40
C ALA A 577 -20.63 -30.47 -13.99
N SER A 578 -21.74 -31.21 -13.87
CA SER A 578 -22.38 -31.60 -12.61
C SER A 578 -21.54 -32.55 -11.73
N ARG A 579 -20.41 -33.07 -12.23
CA ARG A 579 -19.49 -33.95 -11.47
C ARG A 579 -18.42 -33.20 -10.67
N GLY A 580 -18.42 -31.87 -10.69
CA GLY A 580 -17.48 -31.04 -9.94
C GLY A 580 -16.22 -30.69 -10.73
N TRP A 581 -15.09 -30.54 -10.02
CA TRP A 581 -13.86 -29.94 -10.56
C TRP A 581 -12.67 -30.90 -10.47
N ARG A 582 -11.71 -30.73 -11.36
CA ARG A 582 -10.39 -31.38 -11.27
C ARG A 582 -9.29 -30.33 -11.31
N VAL A 583 -8.24 -30.56 -10.52
CA VAL A 583 -6.99 -29.81 -10.64
C VAL A 583 -6.27 -30.29 -11.89
N ALA A 584 -6.28 -29.48 -12.95
CA ALA A 584 -5.60 -29.76 -14.21
C ALA A 584 -4.09 -29.60 -14.03
N GLU A 585 -3.68 -28.53 -13.37
CA GLU A 585 -2.28 -28.19 -13.09
C GLU A 585 -2.15 -27.52 -11.72
N ILE A 586 -1.01 -27.70 -11.06
CA ILE A 586 -0.63 -27.02 -9.82
C ILE A 586 0.88 -26.88 -9.80
N ALA A 587 1.38 -25.69 -9.48
CA ALA A 587 2.80 -25.37 -9.48
C ALA A 587 3.16 -24.41 -8.33
N ALA A 588 4.30 -24.63 -7.70
CA ALA A 588 4.89 -23.71 -6.72
C ALA A 588 5.70 -22.61 -7.42
N ARG A 589 6.50 -21.86 -6.64
CA ARG A 589 7.36 -20.79 -7.20
C ARG A 589 8.29 -21.37 -8.26
N PHE A 590 8.53 -20.61 -9.33
CA PHE A 590 9.40 -20.96 -10.44
C PHE A 590 9.04 -22.27 -11.17
N ASN A 591 7.76 -22.65 -11.14
CA ASN A 591 7.22 -23.92 -11.63
C ASN A 591 7.79 -25.16 -10.93
N ASP A 592 8.28 -25.03 -9.70
CA ASP A 592 8.67 -26.18 -8.90
C ASP A 592 7.44 -27.00 -8.46
N ASP A 593 7.68 -28.27 -8.12
CA ASP A 593 6.66 -29.14 -7.56
C ASP A 593 6.22 -28.59 -6.18
N PRO A 594 4.92 -28.37 -5.93
CA PRO A 594 4.45 -28.02 -4.59
C PRO A 594 4.69 -29.16 -3.60
N PRO A 595 4.75 -28.89 -2.28
CA PRO A 595 4.88 -29.93 -1.27
C PRO A 595 3.86 -31.06 -1.49
N GLU A 596 4.31 -32.32 -1.52
CA GLU A 596 3.45 -33.46 -1.89
C GLU A 596 2.16 -33.54 -1.06
N THR A 597 2.24 -33.15 0.22
CA THR A 597 1.08 -33.07 1.11
C THR A 597 0.07 -32.02 0.67
N LEU A 598 0.54 -30.85 0.24
CA LEU A 598 -0.29 -29.77 -0.29
C LEU A 598 -0.97 -30.21 -1.60
N GLU A 599 -0.18 -30.74 -2.54
CA GLU A 599 -0.70 -31.21 -3.82
C GLU A 599 -1.79 -32.27 -3.64
N ARG A 600 -1.50 -33.32 -2.85
CA ARG A 600 -2.45 -34.41 -2.61
C ARG A 600 -3.72 -33.90 -1.96
N ARG A 601 -3.62 -33.08 -0.91
CA ARG A 601 -4.79 -32.54 -0.20
C ARG A 601 -5.63 -31.63 -1.09
N PHE A 602 -5.00 -30.81 -1.91
CA PHE A 602 -5.72 -29.91 -2.82
C PHE A 602 -6.41 -30.67 -3.96
N ARG A 603 -5.74 -31.68 -4.54
CA ARG A 603 -6.36 -32.57 -5.54
C ARG A 603 -7.53 -33.36 -4.95
N ASP A 604 -7.42 -33.84 -3.72
CA ASP A 604 -8.51 -34.54 -3.02
C ASP A 604 -9.67 -33.59 -2.68
N TRP A 605 -9.37 -32.36 -2.27
CA TRP A 605 -10.37 -31.32 -2.00
C TRP A 605 -11.15 -30.96 -3.27
N GLY A 606 -10.46 -30.71 -4.39
CA GLY A 606 -11.11 -30.40 -5.68
C GLY A 606 -12.05 -31.50 -6.17
N ARG A 607 -11.75 -32.77 -5.85
CA ARG A 607 -12.60 -33.93 -6.17
C ARG A 607 -13.84 -34.08 -5.27
N ARG A 608 -13.88 -33.47 -4.09
CA ARG A 608 -14.92 -33.69 -3.05
C ARG A 608 -16.09 -32.70 -3.08
N ASP A 609 -16.37 -32.13 -4.25
CA ASP A 609 -17.62 -31.42 -4.60
C ASP A 609 -17.93 -30.15 -3.78
N PRO A 610 -17.47 -28.96 -4.21
CA PRO A 610 -17.86 -27.70 -3.58
C PRO A 610 -19.23 -27.14 -4.02
N GLY A 611 -20.05 -27.87 -4.80
CA GLY A 611 -21.14 -27.25 -5.58
C GLY A 611 -22.46 -28.00 -5.70
N ARG A 612 -22.77 -29.01 -4.87
CA ARG A 612 -24.03 -29.76 -5.00
C ARG A 612 -25.23 -28.99 -4.43
N ARG A 613 -26.10 -28.47 -5.29
CA ARG A 613 -27.50 -28.16 -4.95
C ARG A 613 -28.33 -29.43 -5.20
N ALA A 614 -29.03 -29.93 -4.18
CA ALA A 614 -29.96 -31.04 -4.32
C ALA A 614 -31.18 -30.56 -5.11
N GLU A 615 -31.34 -31.04 -6.33
CA GLU A 615 -32.57 -30.89 -7.10
C GLU A 615 -33.53 -32.01 -6.66
N ALA A 616 -34.66 -31.62 -6.10
CA ALA A 616 -35.71 -32.53 -5.67
C ALA A 616 -36.25 -33.33 -6.87
N ASP A 617 -36.51 -34.61 -6.63
CA ASP A 617 -37.15 -35.54 -7.57
C ASP A 617 -38.33 -34.89 -8.30
N ARG A 618 -38.26 -34.87 -9.63
CA ARG A 618 -39.45 -34.86 -10.48
C ARG A 618 -39.57 -36.23 -11.15
N PRO A 619 -40.73 -36.90 -11.05
CA PRO A 619 -40.91 -38.23 -11.61
C PRO A 619 -40.93 -38.16 -13.13
N GLY A 620 -40.32 -39.17 -13.74
CA GLY A 620 -40.18 -39.29 -15.18
C GLY A 620 -41.50 -39.55 -15.90
N THR A 621 -41.66 -38.85 -17.01
CA THR A 621 -42.37 -39.27 -18.23
C THR A 621 -41.52 -38.65 -19.35
N GLY A 622 -41.08 -39.30 -20.42
CA GLY A 622 -41.67 -40.36 -21.22
C GLY A 622 -41.31 -40.01 -22.67
N ARG A 623 -40.55 -40.89 -23.32
CA ARG A 623 -40.44 -41.08 -24.77
C ARG A 623 -39.77 -39.97 -25.62
N ALA A 624 -38.68 -40.38 -26.26
CA ALA A 624 -38.04 -39.66 -27.36
C ALA A 624 -39.03 -39.41 -28.51
N ALA A 625 -39.14 -38.16 -28.94
CA ALA A 625 -39.80 -37.75 -30.17
C ALA A 625 -38.82 -37.01 -31.07
N ALA A 626 -38.92 -37.30 -32.36
CA ALA A 626 -38.02 -36.89 -33.42
C ALA A 626 -37.90 -35.38 -33.59
N ARG A 627 -36.72 -34.96 -34.07
CA ARG A 627 -36.40 -33.58 -34.49
C ARG A 627 -37.42 -33.05 -35.49
N PRO A 628 -37.96 -31.84 -35.30
CA PRO A 628 -38.33 -30.98 -36.40
C PRO A 628 -37.10 -30.14 -36.79
N SER A 629 -36.74 -30.19 -38.07
CA SER A 629 -35.95 -29.18 -38.73
C SER A 629 -36.75 -27.87 -38.76
N GLY A 630 -36.50 -27.01 -37.77
CA GLY A 630 -37.05 -25.66 -37.70
C GLY A 630 -35.91 -24.69 -37.42
N THR A 631 -35.82 -23.63 -38.21
CA THR A 631 -34.95 -22.47 -38.01
C THR A 631 -35.00 -22.02 -36.55
N PRO A 632 -33.86 -21.72 -35.89
CA PRO A 632 -33.88 -21.36 -34.46
C PRO A 632 -34.73 -20.08 -34.27
N PRO A 633 -35.65 -20.05 -33.30
CA PRO A 633 -36.36 -18.81 -32.98
C PRO A 633 -35.33 -17.80 -32.49
N ARG A 634 -35.39 -16.57 -33.03
CA ARG A 634 -34.58 -15.43 -32.55
C ARG A 634 -34.85 -15.29 -31.04
N GLY A 635 -33.84 -15.58 -30.23
CA GLY A 635 -33.92 -15.37 -28.78
C GLY A 635 -34.20 -13.90 -28.43
N PRO A 636 -34.76 -13.64 -27.23
CA PRO A 636 -35.18 -12.29 -26.82
C PRO A 636 -33.99 -11.33 -26.84
N ARG A 637 -34.19 -10.13 -27.41
CA ARG A 637 -33.13 -9.15 -27.63
C ARG A 637 -33.26 -8.03 -26.61
N LEU A 638 -32.84 -8.29 -25.37
CA LEU A 638 -32.89 -7.34 -24.23
C LEU A 638 -32.61 -5.89 -24.64
N VAL A 639 -31.48 -5.63 -25.30
CA VAL A 639 -31.06 -4.26 -25.67
C VAL A 639 -32.03 -3.59 -26.64
N GLU A 640 -32.60 -4.34 -27.60
CA GLU A 640 -33.53 -3.80 -28.60
C GLU A 640 -34.94 -3.60 -28.00
N GLU A 641 -35.35 -4.48 -27.09
CA GLU A 641 -36.69 -4.48 -26.52
C GLU A 641 -36.82 -3.53 -25.32
N THR A 642 -35.75 -3.33 -24.54
CA THR A 642 -35.80 -2.53 -23.30
C THR A 642 -34.90 -1.30 -23.32
N GLY A 643 -33.92 -1.23 -24.23
CA GLY A 643 -33.00 -0.10 -24.35
C GLY A 643 -33.70 1.26 -24.50
N PRO A 644 -34.64 1.43 -25.45
CA PRO A 644 -35.31 2.71 -25.64
C PRO A 644 -36.17 3.17 -24.44
N ALA A 645 -36.95 2.24 -23.86
CA ALA A 645 -37.82 2.55 -22.72
C ALA A 645 -37.02 2.87 -21.46
N LEU A 646 -36.00 2.05 -21.15
CA LEU A 646 -35.12 2.29 -20.01
C LEU A 646 -34.26 3.54 -20.22
N GLY A 647 -33.81 3.81 -21.45
CA GLY A 647 -33.05 5.00 -21.80
C GLY A 647 -33.84 6.29 -21.58
N ALA A 648 -35.11 6.33 -21.97
CA ALA A 648 -35.97 7.49 -21.72
C ALA A 648 -36.15 7.75 -20.21
N LEU A 649 -36.46 6.70 -19.44
CA LEU A 649 -36.65 6.80 -17.99
C LEU A 649 -35.35 7.14 -17.25
N ALA A 650 -34.21 6.58 -17.67
CA ALA A 650 -32.90 6.85 -17.08
C ALA A 650 -32.43 8.28 -17.37
N GLN A 651 -32.68 8.78 -18.58
CA GLN A 651 -32.37 10.16 -18.95
C GLN A 651 -33.25 11.14 -18.16
N GLU A 652 -34.56 10.91 -18.07
CA GLU A 652 -35.47 11.75 -17.27
C GLU A 652 -35.06 11.79 -15.79
N ALA A 653 -34.74 10.63 -15.21
CA ALA A 653 -34.28 10.54 -13.82
C ALA A 653 -32.90 11.19 -13.61
N ALA A 654 -32.00 11.11 -14.59
CA ALA A 654 -30.69 11.75 -14.53
C ALA A 654 -30.81 13.28 -14.67
N ASP A 655 -31.64 13.77 -15.59
CA ASP A 655 -31.87 15.21 -15.82
C ASP A 655 -32.59 15.86 -14.62
N GLY A 656 -33.39 15.09 -13.88
CA GLY A 656 -34.00 15.51 -12.61
C GLY A 656 -33.04 15.54 -11.41
N THR A 657 -31.74 15.24 -11.59
CA THR A 657 -30.75 15.27 -10.51
C THR A 657 -30.47 16.71 -10.08
N ALA A 658 -30.74 17.02 -8.80
CA ALA A 658 -30.50 18.34 -8.25
C ALA A 658 -29.00 18.69 -8.26
N PRO A 659 -28.61 19.96 -8.54
CA PRO A 659 -27.21 20.38 -8.61
C PRO A 659 -26.40 20.03 -7.35
N GLU A 660 -27.01 20.12 -6.16
CA GLU A 660 -26.37 19.85 -4.88
C GLU A 660 -25.88 18.39 -4.75
N VAL A 661 -26.53 17.46 -5.45
CA VAL A 661 -26.10 16.05 -5.53
C VAL A 661 -24.80 15.93 -6.32
N LEU A 662 -24.72 16.61 -7.46
CA LEU A 662 -23.53 16.60 -8.30
C LEU A 662 -22.38 17.37 -7.65
N ASP A 663 -22.68 18.47 -6.94
CA ASP A 663 -21.69 19.25 -6.17
C ASP A 663 -21.07 18.41 -5.05
N ALA A 664 -21.82 17.56 -4.37
CA ALA A 664 -21.28 16.63 -3.39
C ALA A 664 -20.28 15.64 -4.02
N TYR A 665 -20.56 15.11 -5.21
CA TYR A 665 -19.60 14.26 -5.94
C TYR A 665 -18.40 15.05 -6.47
N ALA A 666 -18.62 16.30 -6.91
CA ALA A 666 -17.57 17.22 -7.35
C ALA A 666 -16.57 17.50 -6.22
N ALA A 667 -17.09 17.74 -5.00
CA ALA A 667 -16.28 17.92 -3.79
C ALA A 667 -15.43 16.68 -3.47
N VAL A 668 -16.01 15.48 -3.56
CA VAL A 668 -15.25 14.22 -3.37
C VAL A 668 -14.19 14.04 -4.47
N ALA A 669 -14.53 14.34 -5.72
CA ALA A 669 -13.63 14.22 -6.86
C ALA A 669 -12.52 15.28 -6.86
N ALA A 670 -12.73 16.43 -6.20
CA ALA A 670 -11.96 17.66 -6.36
C ALA A 670 -11.87 18.12 -7.83
N THR A 671 -12.99 18.01 -8.56
CA THR A 671 -13.12 18.43 -9.97
C THR A 671 -14.44 19.14 -10.21
N ALA A 672 -14.62 19.73 -11.39
CA ALA A 672 -15.94 20.20 -11.82
C ALA A 672 -16.97 19.05 -11.89
N ALA A 673 -18.26 19.39 -11.72
CA ALA A 673 -19.37 18.44 -11.59
C ALA A 673 -19.55 17.52 -12.81
N ASP A 674 -19.30 18.03 -14.02
CA ASP A 674 -19.39 17.30 -15.28
C ASP A 674 -18.32 16.18 -15.41
N ALA A 675 -17.15 16.36 -14.80
CA ALA A 675 -16.06 15.38 -14.79
C ALA A 675 -16.07 14.45 -13.57
N ALA A 676 -16.79 14.82 -12.50
CA ALA A 676 -16.71 14.18 -11.19
C ALA A 676 -17.00 12.67 -11.23
N LEU A 677 -18.13 12.26 -11.83
CA LEU A 677 -18.53 10.85 -11.88
C LEU A 677 -17.54 9.98 -12.66
N THR A 678 -16.98 10.52 -13.75
CA THR A 678 -15.97 9.80 -14.55
C THR A 678 -14.67 9.64 -13.77
N SER A 679 -14.24 10.68 -13.04
CA SER A 679 -13.06 10.64 -12.18
C SER A 679 -13.21 9.61 -11.06
N LEU A 680 -14.30 9.69 -10.29
CA LEU A 680 -14.57 8.80 -9.16
C LEU A 680 -14.70 7.33 -9.59
N ARG A 681 -15.26 7.07 -10.77
CA ARG A 681 -15.37 5.71 -11.31
C ARG A 681 -13.99 5.08 -11.57
N ARG A 682 -12.97 5.87 -11.90
CA ARG A 682 -11.60 5.39 -12.21
C ARG A 682 -10.75 5.12 -10.98
N LEU A 683 -11.08 5.73 -9.83
CA LEU A 683 -10.31 5.55 -8.60
C LEU A 683 -10.37 4.10 -8.12
N GLY A 684 -9.27 3.57 -7.56
CA GLY A 684 -9.30 2.34 -6.79
C GLY A 684 -10.00 2.53 -5.44
N THR A 685 -10.30 1.45 -4.72
CA THR A 685 -11.09 1.56 -3.48
C THR A 685 -10.37 2.33 -2.36
N ALA A 686 -9.05 2.16 -2.21
CA ALA A 686 -8.27 2.92 -1.24
C ALA A 686 -8.22 4.43 -1.60
N GLN A 687 -8.01 4.74 -2.88
CA GLN A 687 -8.00 6.11 -3.38
C GLN A 687 -9.36 6.81 -3.20
N LEU A 688 -10.47 6.11 -3.49
CA LEU A 688 -11.81 6.63 -3.25
C LEU A 688 -12.08 6.86 -1.76
N THR A 689 -11.63 5.94 -0.89
CA THR A 689 -11.74 6.10 0.56
C THR A 689 -10.97 7.34 1.04
N GLY A 690 -9.75 7.55 0.53
CA GLY A 690 -8.96 8.75 0.78
C GLY A 690 -9.62 10.04 0.26
N ALA A 691 -10.24 9.99 -0.92
CA ALA A 691 -10.97 11.12 -1.50
C ALA A 691 -12.20 11.52 -0.67
N VAL A 692 -12.97 10.54 -0.19
CA VAL A 692 -14.11 10.76 0.71
C VAL A 692 -13.64 11.32 2.06
N ARG A 693 -12.59 10.75 2.64
CA ARG A 693 -11.99 11.24 3.89
C ARG A 693 -11.59 12.72 3.77
N ARG A 694 -10.87 13.06 2.71
CA ARG A 694 -10.44 14.44 2.42
C ARG A 694 -11.62 15.41 2.29
N ALA A 695 -12.63 15.06 1.49
CA ALA A 695 -13.78 15.94 1.28
C ALA A 695 -14.57 16.22 2.57
N LEU A 696 -14.62 15.25 3.49
CA LEU A 696 -15.23 15.43 4.81
C LEU A 696 -14.33 16.23 5.77
N ASP A 697 -13.00 16.00 5.75
CA ASP A 697 -12.02 16.69 6.62
C ASP A 697 -11.87 18.18 6.24
N GLU A 698 -11.80 18.47 4.94
CA GLU A 698 -11.67 19.84 4.40
C GLU A 698 -13.01 20.61 4.41
N GLY A 699 -14.12 19.95 4.74
CA GLY A 699 -15.45 20.56 4.74
C GLY A 699 -16.02 20.87 3.34
N GLY A 700 -15.47 20.27 2.28
CA GLY A 700 -16.00 20.38 0.91
C GLY A 700 -17.39 19.75 0.76
N THR A 701 -17.72 18.77 1.61
CA THR A 701 -19.09 18.28 1.82
C THR A 701 -19.22 17.80 3.27
N ASP A 702 -20.44 17.78 3.81
CA ASP A 702 -20.71 17.17 5.11
C ASP A 702 -21.25 15.73 4.96
N LEU A 703 -21.15 14.94 6.03
CA LEU A 703 -21.53 13.53 5.99
C LEU A 703 -23.03 13.31 5.72
N VAL A 704 -23.90 14.24 6.13
CA VAL A 704 -25.34 14.16 5.89
C VAL A 704 -25.66 14.52 4.44
N GLY A 705 -25.02 15.56 3.89
CA GLY A 705 -25.08 15.95 2.49
C GLY A 705 -24.60 14.84 1.59
N LEU A 706 -23.46 14.23 1.90
CA LEU A 706 -22.94 13.08 1.17
C LEU A 706 -23.85 11.84 1.30
N TRP A 707 -24.44 11.60 2.48
CA TRP A 707 -25.41 10.52 2.66
C TRP A 707 -26.69 10.71 1.82
N LYS A 708 -27.18 11.95 1.72
CA LYS A 708 -28.33 12.34 0.89
C LYS A 708 -28.00 12.25 -0.61
N ALA A 709 -26.85 12.78 -1.03
CA ALA A 709 -26.40 12.71 -2.42
C ALA A 709 -26.20 11.26 -2.88
N THR A 710 -25.60 10.43 -2.02
CA THR A 710 -25.52 8.99 -2.23
C THR A 710 -26.82 8.26 -1.95
N GLY A 711 -27.92 8.93 -1.63
CA GLY A 711 -29.27 8.37 -1.63
C GLY A 711 -29.98 8.52 -2.98
N HIS A 712 -29.51 9.43 -3.85
CA HIS A 712 -30.07 9.61 -5.18
C HIS A 712 -29.68 8.43 -6.09
N ARG A 713 -30.68 7.77 -6.69
CA ARG A 713 -30.54 6.53 -7.48
C ARG A 713 -31.35 6.60 -8.78
N PRO A 714 -30.93 7.42 -9.76
CA PRO A 714 -31.66 7.60 -11.01
C PRO A 714 -31.83 6.30 -11.81
N LEU A 715 -30.86 5.37 -11.79
CA LEU A 715 -31.04 4.11 -12.52
C LEU A 715 -32.00 3.16 -11.80
N GLU A 716 -31.92 3.06 -10.48
CA GLU A 716 -32.90 2.32 -9.67
C GLU A 716 -34.32 2.85 -9.88
N THR A 717 -34.48 4.18 -9.87
CA THR A 717 -35.76 4.85 -10.13
C THR A 717 -36.28 4.52 -11.54
N ALA A 718 -35.41 4.55 -12.55
CA ALA A 718 -35.77 4.21 -13.93
C ALA A 718 -36.16 2.73 -14.07
N LEU A 719 -35.50 1.81 -13.35
CA LEU A 719 -35.86 0.40 -13.33
C LEU A 719 -37.21 0.18 -12.63
N ASP A 720 -37.48 0.88 -11.54
CA ASP A 720 -38.77 0.79 -10.84
C ASP A 720 -39.94 1.32 -11.67
N ALA A 721 -39.70 2.35 -12.48
CA ALA A 721 -40.65 2.90 -13.43
C ALA A 721 -40.80 2.08 -14.73
N LEU A 722 -39.91 1.12 -14.99
CA LEU A 722 -39.98 0.28 -16.18
C LEU A 722 -41.21 -0.66 -16.11
N ASP A 723 -41.85 -0.85 -17.27
CA ASP A 723 -43.01 -1.74 -17.44
C ASP A 723 -42.79 -3.07 -16.68
N PRO A 724 -43.66 -3.42 -15.71
CA PRO A 724 -43.57 -4.68 -14.96
C PRO A 724 -43.46 -5.91 -15.87
N ALA A 725 -44.12 -5.92 -17.03
CA ALA A 725 -44.05 -7.04 -17.97
C ALA A 725 -42.64 -7.20 -18.59
N LEU A 726 -41.91 -6.09 -18.79
CA LEU A 726 -40.51 -6.13 -19.22
C LEU A 726 -39.58 -6.57 -18.09
N ARG A 727 -39.84 -6.14 -16.84
CA ARG A 727 -39.06 -6.56 -15.67
C ARG A 727 -39.18 -8.04 -15.37
N GLU A 728 -40.40 -8.59 -15.42
CA GLU A 728 -40.63 -10.03 -15.18
C GLU A 728 -40.01 -10.90 -16.28
N ARG A 729 -39.96 -10.40 -17.51
CA ARG A 729 -39.39 -11.13 -18.65
C ARG A 729 -37.86 -11.19 -18.64
N PHE A 730 -37.20 -10.25 -17.97
CA PHE A 730 -35.74 -10.17 -17.88
C PHE A 730 -35.27 -10.08 -16.43
N ASP A 731 -35.11 -11.25 -15.81
CA ASP A 731 -34.64 -11.45 -14.43
C ASP A 731 -33.25 -10.87 -14.09
N GLN A 732 -32.48 -10.49 -15.12
CA GLN A 732 -31.12 -9.94 -15.00
C GLN A 732 -31.05 -8.44 -14.65
N PHE A 733 -32.16 -7.68 -14.67
CA PHE A 733 -32.14 -6.23 -14.37
C PHE A 733 -31.58 -5.85 -12.99
N PRO A 734 -31.84 -6.59 -11.90
CA PRO A 734 -31.25 -6.28 -10.59
C PRO A 734 -29.71 -6.26 -10.60
N LEU A 735 -29.06 -6.96 -11.55
CA LEU A 735 -27.60 -6.93 -11.69
C LEU A 735 -27.07 -5.56 -12.09
N LEU A 736 -27.89 -4.70 -12.73
CA LEU A 736 -27.51 -3.31 -13.07
C LEU A 736 -27.30 -2.44 -11.83
N LEU A 737 -27.92 -2.81 -10.71
CA LEU A 737 -27.80 -2.13 -9.43
C LEU A 737 -26.66 -2.69 -8.56
N GLY A 738 -26.00 -3.76 -9.03
CA GLY A 738 -24.81 -4.33 -8.38
C GLY A 738 -23.51 -3.63 -8.78
N GLU A 739 -22.42 -4.01 -8.13
CA GLU A 739 -21.09 -3.63 -8.62
C GLU A 739 -20.65 -4.55 -9.78
N PRO A 740 -19.80 -4.07 -10.71
CA PRO A 740 -19.20 -4.89 -11.76
C PRO A 740 -18.56 -6.18 -11.20
N PRO A 741 -18.54 -7.27 -12.00
CA PRO A 741 -18.75 -7.28 -13.45
C PRO A 741 -20.19 -7.49 -13.92
N LEU A 742 -20.61 -6.74 -14.96
CA LEU A 742 -21.91 -6.92 -15.62
C LEU A 742 -21.83 -7.96 -16.78
N PRO A 743 -22.86 -8.81 -16.94
CA PRO A 743 -23.05 -9.64 -18.13
C PRO A 743 -22.95 -8.83 -19.45
N LYS A 744 -22.47 -9.47 -20.53
CA LYS A 744 -22.22 -8.80 -21.84
C LYS A 744 -23.45 -8.06 -22.39
N THR A 745 -24.65 -8.59 -22.15
CA THR A 745 -25.94 -7.99 -22.55
C THR A 745 -26.22 -6.70 -21.80
N LEU A 746 -26.02 -6.69 -20.48
CA LEU A 746 -26.18 -5.51 -19.63
C LEU A 746 -25.07 -4.48 -19.85
N ARG A 747 -23.85 -4.91 -20.17
CA ARG A 747 -22.76 -4.01 -20.59
C ARG A 747 -23.08 -3.21 -21.83
N ARG A 748 -23.82 -3.78 -22.79
CA ARG A 748 -24.29 -3.05 -23.97
C ARG A 748 -25.35 -2.02 -23.61
N LEU A 749 -26.23 -2.35 -22.68
CA LEU A 749 -27.29 -1.48 -22.19
C LEU A 749 -26.73 -0.25 -21.44
N VAL A 750 -25.79 -0.44 -20.51
CA VAL A 750 -25.17 0.70 -19.77
C VAL A 750 -24.18 1.53 -20.59
N LYS A 751 -23.81 1.07 -21.79
CA LYS A 751 -23.04 1.84 -22.77
C LYS A 751 -23.91 2.73 -23.65
N ASP A 752 -25.23 2.56 -23.60
CA ASP A 752 -26.16 3.49 -24.24
C ASP A 752 -26.01 4.87 -23.58
N PRO A 753 -25.75 5.95 -24.35
CA PRO A 753 -25.60 7.29 -23.80
C PRO A 753 -26.77 7.72 -22.90
N ALA A 754 -28.00 7.30 -23.20
CA ALA A 754 -29.19 7.64 -22.42
C ALA A 754 -29.25 6.96 -21.04
N ILE A 755 -28.47 5.89 -20.83
CA ILE A 755 -28.43 5.11 -19.58
C ILE A 755 -27.12 5.32 -18.82
N ALA A 756 -26.03 5.64 -19.54
CA ALA A 756 -24.67 5.68 -18.99
C ALA A 756 -24.49 6.68 -17.85
N GLY A 757 -25.18 7.83 -17.90
CA GLY A 757 -25.15 8.84 -16.84
C GLY A 757 -25.77 8.34 -15.54
N ALA A 758 -27.01 7.87 -15.60
CA ALA A 758 -27.74 7.30 -14.45
C ALA A 758 -26.99 6.12 -13.84
N TYR A 759 -26.49 5.19 -14.67
CA TYR A 759 -25.69 4.05 -14.20
C TYR A 759 -24.41 4.50 -13.49
N SER A 760 -23.71 5.51 -14.02
CA SER A 760 -22.48 6.00 -13.41
C SER A 760 -22.74 6.65 -12.05
N LEU A 761 -23.86 7.36 -11.90
CA LEU A 761 -24.24 7.98 -10.62
C LEU A 761 -24.56 6.92 -9.56
N ASP A 762 -25.41 5.93 -9.87
CA ASP A 762 -25.74 4.82 -8.96
C ASP A 762 -24.50 4.03 -8.53
N LEU A 763 -23.61 3.71 -9.49
CA LEU A 763 -22.37 2.97 -9.21
C LEU A 763 -21.43 3.76 -8.28
N VAL A 764 -21.18 5.03 -8.59
CA VAL A 764 -20.30 5.88 -7.77
C VAL A 764 -20.90 6.04 -6.37
N ALA A 765 -22.22 6.21 -6.26
CA ALA A 765 -22.90 6.37 -4.99
C ALA A 765 -22.71 5.16 -4.05
N ARG A 766 -22.88 3.93 -4.57
CA ARG A 766 -22.65 2.70 -3.81
C ARG A 766 -21.20 2.57 -3.36
N ARG A 767 -20.26 2.91 -4.24
CA ARG A 767 -18.83 2.87 -3.94
C ARG A 767 -18.42 3.91 -2.89
N VAL A 768 -19.02 5.10 -2.91
CA VAL A 768 -18.83 6.13 -1.87
C VAL A 768 -19.42 5.66 -0.54
N ARG A 769 -20.59 5.02 -0.52
CA ARG A 769 -21.13 4.41 0.72
C ARG A 769 -20.19 3.34 1.30
N ARG A 770 -19.61 2.47 0.47
CA ARG A 770 -18.57 1.52 0.93
C ARG A 770 -17.34 2.21 1.51
N ALA A 771 -16.91 3.33 0.92
CA ALA A 771 -15.82 4.14 1.47
C ALA A 771 -16.18 4.73 2.84
N ILE A 772 -17.39 5.27 3.02
CA ILE A 772 -17.89 5.76 4.32
C ILE A 772 -17.89 4.63 5.36
N GLY A 773 -18.39 3.44 4.99
CA GLY A 773 -18.43 2.30 5.90
C GLY A 773 -17.06 1.81 6.33
N ARG A 774 -16.06 1.83 5.43
CA ARG A 774 -14.66 1.54 5.79
C ARG A 774 -14.10 2.54 6.79
N LEU A 775 -14.32 3.83 6.57
CA LEU A 775 -13.89 4.87 7.51
C LEU A 775 -14.54 4.66 8.89
N ALA A 776 -15.82 4.27 8.91
CA ALA A 776 -16.54 3.99 10.15
C ALA A 776 -16.00 2.76 10.91
N VAL A 777 -15.75 1.64 10.21
CA VAL A 777 -15.20 0.41 10.82
C VAL A 777 -13.77 0.60 11.32
N HIS A 778 -12.98 1.44 10.64
CA HIS A 778 -11.62 1.77 11.06
C HIS A 778 -11.55 2.85 12.15
N ASP A 779 -12.68 3.31 12.66
CA ASP A 779 -12.78 4.41 13.62
C ASP A 779 -12.00 5.66 13.17
N ASP A 780 -12.11 6.02 11.88
CA ASP A 780 -11.42 7.18 11.33
C ASP A 780 -11.94 8.46 12.00
N PRO A 781 -11.06 9.35 12.52
CA PRO A 781 -11.46 10.58 13.20
C PRO A 781 -12.42 11.46 12.42
N VAL A 782 -12.40 11.41 11.08
CA VAL A 782 -13.30 12.22 10.24
C VAL A 782 -14.76 11.88 10.46
N ILE A 783 -15.09 10.60 10.71
CA ILE A 783 -16.45 10.15 10.98
C ILE A 783 -16.89 10.63 12.36
N ALA A 784 -16.02 10.52 13.36
CA ALA A 784 -16.29 11.01 14.71
C ALA A 784 -16.54 12.53 14.72
N GLN A 785 -15.71 13.30 14.02
CA GLN A 785 -15.88 14.75 13.87
C GLN A 785 -17.17 15.10 13.12
N ALA A 786 -17.52 14.35 12.06
CA ALA A 786 -18.78 14.54 11.36
C ALA A 786 -20.01 14.25 12.24
N LEU A 787 -19.95 13.22 13.09
CA LEU A 787 -21.02 12.87 14.04
C LEU A 787 -21.10 13.81 15.27
N ALA A 788 -20.08 14.63 15.49
CA ALA A 788 -20.13 15.70 16.48
C ALA A 788 -21.05 16.87 16.03
N LYS A 789 -21.24 17.04 14.71
CA LYS A 789 -22.18 17.99 14.10
C LYS A 789 -23.61 17.39 14.04
N PRO A 790 -24.66 18.16 13.67
CA PRO A 790 -25.98 17.59 13.44
C PRO A 790 -25.94 16.42 12.45
N SER A 791 -26.53 15.29 12.84
CA SER A 791 -26.57 14.04 12.05
C SER A 791 -28.02 13.65 11.76
N ALA A 792 -28.22 12.58 10.99
CA ALA A 792 -29.53 12.03 10.66
C ALA A 792 -29.69 10.62 11.23
N GLU A 793 -30.88 10.31 11.76
CA GLU A 793 -31.20 9.00 12.33
C GLU A 793 -30.90 7.82 11.38
N PRO A 794 -31.32 7.81 10.10
CA PRO A 794 -31.03 6.69 9.20
C PRO A 794 -29.54 6.45 8.98
N LEU A 795 -28.75 7.52 8.93
CA LEU A 795 -27.29 7.46 8.79
C LEU A 795 -26.65 6.88 10.04
N LEU A 796 -27.00 7.39 11.23
CA LEU A 796 -26.43 6.94 12.50
C LEU A 796 -26.76 5.46 12.76
N CYS A 797 -28.00 5.03 12.48
CA CYS A 797 -28.40 3.63 12.59
C CYS A 797 -27.58 2.74 11.65
N ALA A 798 -27.42 3.12 10.38
CA ALA A 798 -26.66 2.34 9.40
C ALA A 798 -25.18 2.21 9.77
N LEU A 799 -24.55 3.30 10.22
CA LEU A 799 -23.17 3.29 10.71
C LEU A 799 -22.98 2.44 11.97
N THR A 800 -23.94 2.50 12.90
CA THR A 800 -23.92 1.71 14.14
C THR A 800 -24.06 0.21 13.84
N VAL A 801 -24.99 -0.17 12.96
CA VAL A 801 -25.11 -1.57 12.48
C VAL A 801 -23.81 -2.01 11.80
N THR A 802 -23.23 -1.16 10.95
CA THR A 802 -22.00 -1.47 10.21
C THR A 802 -20.81 -1.71 11.13
N THR A 803 -20.65 -0.89 12.17
CA THR A 803 -19.57 -1.05 13.16
C THR A 803 -19.84 -2.21 14.12
N THR A 804 -21.09 -2.46 14.49
CA THR A 804 -21.47 -3.62 15.34
C THR A 804 -21.21 -4.95 14.62
N CYS A 805 -21.52 -5.04 13.33
CA CYS A 805 -21.23 -6.22 12.49
C CYS A 805 -19.77 -6.30 12.02
N GLY A 806 -18.96 -5.27 12.26
CA GLY A 806 -17.57 -5.21 11.85
C GLY A 806 -16.60 -5.63 12.96
N ALA A 807 -15.45 -6.21 12.60
CA ALA A 807 -14.42 -6.62 13.55
C ALA A 807 -13.51 -5.44 13.99
N ALA A 808 -14.10 -4.36 14.52
CA ALA A 808 -13.34 -3.23 15.06
C ALA A 808 -12.82 -3.51 16.48
N ALA A 809 -11.59 -3.09 16.79
CA ALA A 809 -10.87 -3.54 17.99
C ALA A 809 -11.25 -2.81 19.30
N ASP A 810 -11.85 -1.61 19.23
CA ASP A 810 -12.21 -0.79 20.40
C ASP A 810 -13.62 -0.19 20.26
N LEU A 811 -14.65 -1.00 20.57
CA LEU A 811 -16.04 -0.56 20.57
C LEU A 811 -16.58 -0.39 22.00
N THR A 812 -17.38 0.66 22.21
CA THR A 812 -18.12 0.93 23.43
C THR A 812 -19.54 0.39 23.35
N LEU A 813 -19.99 -0.23 24.44
CA LEU A 813 -21.31 -0.83 24.55
C LEU A 813 -22.42 0.24 24.62
N VAL A 814 -23.40 0.14 23.73
CA VAL A 814 -24.63 0.94 23.74
C VAL A 814 -25.76 0.16 24.41
N THR A 815 -25.92 -1.12 24.07
CA THR A 815 -26.85 -2.04 24.72
C THR A 815 -26.11 -3.31 25.15
N ALA A 816 -26.51 -3.91 26.26
CA ALA A 816 -25.92 -5.16 26.73
C ALA A 816 -26.20 -6.32 25.73
N PRO A 817 -25.38 -7.39 25.74
CA PRO A 817 -25.67 -8.60 24.98
C PRO A 817 -27.10 -9.09 25.21
N ARG A 818 -27.80 -9.43 24.12
CA ARG A 818 -29.23 -9.84 24.08
C ARG A 818 -30.25 -8.77 24.47
N ALA A 819 -29.85 -7.55 24.81
CA ALA A 819 -30.78 -6.46 25.05
C ALA A 819 -31.25 -5.85 23.72
N VAL A 820 -32.58 -5.82 23.53
CA VAL A 820 -33.22 -5.28 22.32
C VAL A 820 -33.61 -3.81 22.45
N THR A 821 -33.65 -3.25 23.66
CA THR A 821 -33.97 -1.83 23.88
C THR A 821 -32.73 -0.97 23.75
N VAL A 822 -32.76 0.02 22.86
CA VAL A 822 -31.70 1.00 22.67
C VAL A 822 -32.01 2.26 23.49
N PRO A 823 -31.15 2.65 24.46
CA PRO A 823 -31.40 3.77 25.35
C PRO A 823 -31.27 5.12 24.64
N GLY A 824 -31.92 6.17 25.14
CA GLY A 824 -31.86 7.53 24.59
C GLY A 824 -33.26 8.12 24.36
N TYR A 825 -33.33 9.33 23.79
CA TYR A 825 -34.59 9.95 23.40
C TYR A 825 -34.63 10.17 21.87
N PRO A 826 -35.58 9.53 21.15
CA PRO A 826 -36.59 8.59 21.63
C PRO A 826 -35.99 7.21 21.99
N VAL A 827 -36.59 6.48 22.93
CA VAL A 827 -36.23 5.07 23.15
C VAL A 827 -36.72 4.25 21.95
N THR A 828 -35.88 3.36 21.42
CA THR A 828 -36.23 2.49 20.29
C THR A 828 -35.87 1.03 20.60
N THR A 829 -36.39 0.09 19.81
CA THR A 829 -36.03 -1.32 19.94
C THR A 829 -35.46 -1.88 18.63
N LEU A 830 -34.53 -2.82 18.75
CA LEU A 830 -33.87 -3.47 17.61
C LEU A 830 -34.81 -4.45 16.88
N ASP A 831 -35.83 -4.96 17.57
CA ASP A 831 -36.77 -5.99 17.09
C ASP A 831 -38.04 -5.42 16.43
N ASP A 832 -38.23 -4.10 16.48
CA ASP A 832 -39.28 -3.41 15.74
C ASP A 832 -38.98 -3.46 14.23
N LYS A 833 -39.77 -4.24 13.48
CA LYS A 833 -39.64 -4.41 12.03
C LYS A 833 -39.89 -3.12 11.24
N ASP A 834 -40.69 -2.22 11.80
CA ASP A 834 -40.94 -0.90 11.24
C ASP A 834 -40.03 0.15 11.89
N GLY A 835 -39.15 -0.26 12.80
CA GLY A 835 -38.24 0.59 13.54
C GLY A 835 -37.03 1.07 12.74
N PRO A 836 -36.30 2.06 13.26
CA PRO A 836 -35.17 2.68 12.55
C PRO A 836 -34.02 1.70 12.29
N TRP A 837 -33.82 0.73 13.18
CA TRP A 837 -32.76 -0.29 13.07
C TRP A 837 -32.99 -1.26 11.93
N TYR A 838 -34.22 -1.77 11.77
CA TYR A 838 -34.55 -2.69 10.68
C TYR A 838 -34.49 -1.96 9.32
N ARG A 839 -34.97 -0.72 9.26
CA ARG A 839 -34.87 0.14 8.06
C ARG A 839 -33.42 0.45 7.67
N ALA A 840 -32.49 0.44 8.63
CA ALA A 840 -31.08 0.72 8.38
C ALA A 840 -30.30 -0.50 7.84
N LEU A 841 -30.82 -1.73 7.95
CA LEU A 841 -30.11 -2.94 7.52
C LEU A 841 -29.71 -2.94 6.02
N PRO A 842 -30.57 -2.53 5.06
CA PRO A 842 -30.16 -2.44 3.66
C PRO A 842 -29.04 -1.41 3.45
N ALA A 843 -29.12 -0.26 4.12
CA ALA A 843 -28.10 0.79 4.02
C ALA A 843 -26.76 0.37 4.66
N ALA A 844 -26.79 -0.39 5.75
CA ALA A 844 -25.59 -0.97 6.36
C ALA A 844 -24.91 -2.00 5.44
N ARG A 845 -25.67 -2.79 4.66
CA ARG A 845 -25.09 -3.66 3.62
C ARG A 845 -24.35 -2.86 2.54
N GLU A 846 -24.89 -1.71 2.12
CA GLU A 846 -24.23 -0.82 1.17
C GLU A 846 -22.94 -0.21 1.74
N LEU A 847 -22.89 0.04 3.06
CA LEU A 847 -21.68 0.45 3.77
C LEU A 847 -20.64 -0.69 3.87
N GLY A 848 -21.03 -1.93 3.58
CA GLY A 848 -20.14 -3.11 3.57
C GLY A 848 -20.32 -4.04 4.77
N ALA A 849 -21.37 -3.87 5.57
CA ALA A 849 -21.67 -4.75 6.70
C ALA A 849 -22.24 -6.10 6.24
N ASP A 850 -21.79 -7.20 6.84
CA ASP A 850 -22.53 -8.45 6.80
C ASP A 850 -23.67 -8.39 7.82
N THR A 851 -24.88 -8.04 7.38
CA THR A 851 -26.03 -7.96 8.28
C THR A 851 -26.69 -9.31 8.55
N ALA A 852 -26.22 -10.40 7.93
CA ALA A 852 -26.71 -11.75 8.27
C ALA A 852 -26.31 -12.14 9.70
N VAL A 853 -25.14 -11.68 10.16
CA VAL A 853 -24.63 -11.91 11.53
C VAL A 853 -25.16 -10.90 12.55
N PHE A 854 -25.99 -9.92 12.16
CA PHE A 854 -26.40 -8.82 13.04
C PHE A 854 -27.00 -9.32 14.35
N TRP A 855 -27.93 -10.27 14.30
CA TRP A 855 -28.56 -10.80 15.51
C TRP A 855 -27.61 -11.65 16.37
N ASP A 856 -26.66 -12.34 15.74
CA ASP A 856 -25.62 -13.11 16.44
C ASP A 856 -24.67 -12.16 17.19
N GLU A 857 -24.23 -11.07 16.54
CA GLU A 857 -23.40 -10.03 17.14
C GLU A 857 -24.11 -9.31 18.30
N ILE A 858 -25.40 -8.99 18.15
CA ILE A 858 -26.20 -8.42 19.24
C ILE A 858 -26.36 -9.41 20.40
N ALA A 859 -26.53 -10.71 20.10
CA ALA A 859 -26.68 -11.74 21.13
C ALA A 859 -25.38 -12.00 21.91
N GLU A 860 -24.23 -11.97 21.23
CA GLU A 860 -22.92 -12.24 21.84
C GLU A 860 -22.32 -11.00 22.53
N HIS A 861 -22.45 -9.83 21.90
CA HIS A 861 -21.69 -8.64 22.29
C HIS A 861 -22.54 -7.38 22.51
N GLY A 862 -23.82 -7.40 22.13
CA GLY A 862 -24.72 -6.24 22.23
C GLY A 862 -24.49 -5.21 21.12
N LEU A 863 -25.28 -4.14 21.13
CA LEU A 863 -25.10 -3.03 20.19
C LEU A 863 -23.89 -2.21 20.61
N ARG A 864 -22.98 -1.92 19.69
CA ARG A 864 -21.70 -1.28 19.98
C ARG A 864 -21.38 -0.19 18.97
N VAL A 865 -20.67 0.85 19.41
CA VAL A 865 -20.15 1.93 18.53
C VAL A 865 -18.70 2.25 18.91
N PRO A 866 -17.88 2.78 18.00
CA PRO A 866 -16.55 3.24 18.34
C PRO A 866 -16.57 4.30 19.45
N ALA A 867 -15.60 4.22 20.37
CA ALA A 867 -15.53 5.13 21.51
C ALA A 867 -15.38 6.59 21.07
N SER A 868 -14.70 6.84 19.95
CA SER A 868 -14.44 8.18 19.41
C SER A 868 -15.72 8.94 19.03
N TRP A 869 -16.81 8.23 18.69
CA TRP A 869 -18.11 8.84 18.31
C TRP A 869 -18.82 9.45 19.51
N LEU A 870 -18.49 8.94 20.71
CA LEU A 870 -19.09 9.34 21.96
C LEU A 870 -18.33 10.55 22.52
N ALA A 871 -18.60 11.72 21.94
CA ALA A 871 -18.16 13.02 22.47
C ALA A 871 -18.78 13.30 23.88
N HIS A 872 -18.68 14.54 24.36
CA HIS A 872 -19.26 14.92 25.66
C HIS A 872 -20.79 14.63 25.68
N GLY A 873 -21.23 13.77 26.60
CA GLY A 873 -22.64 13.35 26.74
C GLY A 873 -22.97 11.92 26.29
N GLY A 874 -22.01 11.20 25.70
CA GLY A 874 -22.16 9.77 25.38
C GLY A 874 -23.27 9.45 24.37
N TRP A 875 -23.73 8.20 24.37
CA TRP A 875 -24.73 7.71 23.41
C TRP A 875 -26.05 8.52 23.42
N PRO A 876 -26.67 8.86 24.58
CA PRO A 876 -27.92 9.61 24.58
C PRO A 876 -27.83 10.96 23.88
N ALA A 877 -26.70 11.67 24.00
CA ALA A 877 -26.48 12.94 23.33
C ALA A 877 -26.35 12.78 21.82
N LEU A 878 -25.57 11.78 21.36
CA LEU A 878 -25.42 11.47 19.94
C LEU A 878 -26.78 11.06 19.32
N TRP A 879 -27.52 10.19 20.01
CA TRP A 879 -28.82 9.69 19.56
C TRP A 879 -29.88 10.80 19.47
N SER A 880 -29.94 11.67 20.49
CA SER A 880 -30.87 12.80 20.50
C SER A 880 -30.58 13.80 19.38
N ARG A 881 -29.31 14.12 19.12
CA ARG A 881 -28.92 15.00 17.99
C ARG A 881 -29.42 14.46 16.66
N ALA A 882 -29.30 13.15 16.42
CA ALA A 882 -29.75 12.51 15.18
C ALA A 882 -31.29 12.57 14.96
N HIS A 883 -32.06 12.83 16.02
CA HIS A 883 -33.53 12.93 15.99
C HIS A 883 -34.09 14.35 16.01
N THR A 884 -33.24 15.35 16.24
CA THR A 884 -33.70 16.74 16.45
C THR A 884 -34.26 17.37 15.15
N HIS A 885 -34.00 16.76 13.98
CA HIS A 885 -34.51 17.19 12.67
C HIS A 885 -35.85 16.55 12.23
N ARG A 886 -36.55 15.80 13.09
CA ARG A 886 -37.89 15.26 12.79
C ARG A 886 -39.06 16.21 13.14
N ARG A 887 -38.80 17.50 13.39
CA ARG A 887 -39.85 18.51 13.59
C ARG A 887 -39.99 19.42 12.38
#